data_AF-A0A553ERL7-F1
#
_entry.id   AF-A0A553ERL7-F1
#
_cell.length_a   1.000
_cell.length_b   1.000
_cell.length_c   1.000
_cell.angle_alpha   90.00
_cell.angle_beta   90.00
_cell.angle_gamma   90.00
#
_symmetry.space_group_name_H-M   'P 1'
#
loop_
_entity.id
_entity.type
_entity.pdbx_description
1 polymer ?
#
loop_
_entity_poly.entity_id
_entity_poly.type
_entity_poly.pdbx_seq_one_letter_code
_entity_poly.pdbx_strand_id
1 'polypeptide(L)'
;MKALTKLIPIICLFVITGGSLFYSCSQEKKEEIAIILPLEAALSQARENRVELEKVLHRYQSNPSDSLKYRAARFLIENMPSYTYYKGKLLKQYLTFFTLLQEARSKKVYPQAMIDSIRRMYGPFSLDSLQYCKDVLTVDSAYLCNNIDWAFKVWQEQPWGKNVSFADFCECILPYRIGDETLSYWREDIYRKYNPLLDSLRASTVLDIKDPLVAARCLCDSLRKRSRFFTTTVPQGLPHVGPEIAQSVSGSCRELSDYVVYVCRALGIPCAIDFMPLHGGGNDGHQWVSFTDKYGTLYFQEYPDKIKEVRKDKMCGASKIKVYRNTFSLNRAMQAEMQRLDTAVVPFFRDPHIVDVTADYAKTYKKKLEIPASMLYLGKPRSRIAYLCGSSRMDWEPVAWAEFDGEHLAFSDVQIEPVMRIATYERGRLRYWTDPFEITVSGEFHVFTPSDSVQDVTLFAKYPLWQDEKYQKRMIGGVFEGSNDPDFRQKEVLFLIEKQPERLRTMVYSHSLIPCRYVRYIGPEKGHCNVAEIEFYEAGGLLPLSGRIIGTPGCYQQDGSHEYTNAFDGNTETSFDYTEPYGGWTGLDLGTPKVIDKIIYTPANRDNYVRSLDDYELSYCTKRGWRTLGQQTAMLDSLVYRRVPKGALLLLQNHTRGNQERIFVYEGGKQVWK
;
A
#
# COMPACT_ATOMS: atom_id res chain seq x y z
N MET A 1 18.33 -74.54 -3.60
CA MET A 1 19.72 -74.71 -3.13
C MET A 1 19.93 -73.78 -1.95
N LYS A 2 19.84 -74.33 -0.74
CA LYS A 2 20.89 -74.35 0.32
C LYS A 2 21.33 -72.91 0.73
N ALA A 3 21.15 -72.45 1.96
CA ALA A 3 21.42 -73.17 3.20
C ALA A 3 20.51 -72.77 4.38
N LEU A 4 20.14 -73.79 5.16
CA LEU A 4 19.65 -73.74 6.55
C LEU A 4 20.82 -73.54 7.52
N THR A 5 20.53 -72.97 8.70
CA THR A 5 20.92 -73.46 10.05
C THR A 5 20.35 -72.50 11.11
N LYS A 6 19.81 -72.86 12.29
CA LYS A 6 19.33 -74.10 12.94
C LYS A 6 18.63 -73.63 14.25
N LEU A 7 17.57 -74.33 14.67
CA LEU A 7 16.89 -74.22 15.99
C LEU A 7 17.83 -74.52 17.18
N ILE A 8 17.49 -74.11 18.41
CA ILE A 8 17.07 -74.98 19.57
C ILE A 8 16.33 -74.12 20.65
N PRO A 9 15.22 -74.61 21.24
CA PRO A 9 14.51 -74.00 22.39
C PRO A 9 14.87 -74.66 23.74
N ILE A 10 14.69 -73.96 24.86
CA ILE A 10 14.72 -74.56 26.22
C ILE A 10 13.48 -74.15 27.01
N ILE A 11 12.75 -75.18 27.44
CA ILE A 11 11.65 -75.19 28.42
C ILE A 11 12.26 -75.56 29.79
N CYS A 12 11.81 -74.94 30.88
CA CYS A 12 11.62 -75.51 32.24
C CYS A 12 11.10 -74.39 33.18
N LEU A 13 9.83 -74.38 33.61
CA LEU A 13 9.15 -75.13 34.68
C LEU A 13 9.36 -74.57 36.12
N PHE A 14 8.23 -74.14 36.73
CA PHE A 14 7.85 -74.12 38.18
C PHE A 14 8.62 -73.13 39.11
N VAL A 15 8.08 -72.48 40.15
CA VAL A 15 7.05 -72.81 41.17
C VAL A 15 6.40 -71.51 41.68
N ILE A 16 5.11 -71.60 42.06
CA ILE A 16 4.29 -70.62 42.78
C ILE A 16 4.56 -70.68 44.29
N THR A 17 4.71 -69.54 44.98
CA THR A 17 4.22 -69.35 46.37
C THR A 17 4.10 -67.88 46.78
N GLY A 18 2.86 -67.47 47.12
CA GLY A 18 2.46 -66.45 48.11
C GLY A 18 2.84 -64.99 47.85
N GLY A 19 1.96 -63.99 47.84
CA GLY A 19 0.56 -63.88 48.24
C GLY A 19 0.24 -62.40 48.48
N SER A 20 -1.05 -62.07 48.50
CA SER A 20 -1.66 -60.79 48.95
C SER A 20 -1.91 -59.72 47.87
N LEU A 21 -3.14 -59.77 47.37
CA LEU A 21 -4.05 -58.68 46.97
C LEU A 21 -3.54 -57.25 47.21
N PHE A 22 -3.62 -56.40 46.19
CA PHE A 22 -4.44 -55.17 46.23
C PHE A 22 -4.80 -54.72 44.80
N TYR A 23 -6.09 -54.49 44.57
CA TYR A 23 -6.63 -53.82 43.40
C TYR A 23 -5.90 -52.48 43.19
N SER A 24 -5.30 -52.26 42.02
CA SER A 24 -4.86 -50.94 41.57
C SER A 24 -5.54 -50.63 40.25
N CYS A 25 -6.52 -49.73 40.30
CA CYS A 25 -7.01 -49.01 39.14
C CYS A 25 -5.82 -48.24 38.55
N SER A 26 -5.37 -48.63 37.37
CA SER A 26 -4.45 -47.83 36.58
C SER A 26 -5.16 -46.54 36.16
N GLN A 27 -4.93 -45.46 36.90
CA GLN A 27 -5.20 -44.11 36.40
C GLN A 27 -4.31 -43.90 35.18
N GLU A 28 -4.95 -43.75 34.01
CA GLU A 28 -4.35 -43.11 32.86
C GLU A 28 -3.76 -41.77 33.32
N LYS A 29 -2.44 -41.63 33.21
CA LYS A 29 -1.80 -40.32 33.26
C LYS A 29 -2.34 -39.52 32.09
N LYS A 30 -3.35 -38.69 32.35
CA LYS A 30 -3.60 -37.49 31.55
C LYS A 30 -2.31 -36.69 31.59
N GLU A 31 -1.65 -36.56 30.44
CA GLU A 31 -0.73 -35.46 30.20
C GLU A 31 -1.54 -34.18 30.34
N GLU A 32 -1.51 -33.58 31.53
CA GLU A 32 -1.87 -32.17 31.69
C GLU A 32 -0.89 -31.37 30.84
N ILE A 33 -1.36 -30.92 29.68
CA ILE A 33 -0.72 -29.83 28.94
C ILE A 33 -0.69 -28.65 29.91
N ALA A 34 0.46 -28.41 30.54
CA ALA A 34 0.66 -27.24 31.36
C ALA A 34 0.32 -26.01 30.50
N ILE A 35 -0.73 -25.27 30.87
CA ILE A 35 -1.03 -23.98 30.27
C ILE A 35 0.12 -23.05 30.68
N ILE A 36 1.16 -22.96 29.84
CA ILE A 36 2.24 -22.01 30.06
C ILE A 36 1.64 -20.63 29.82
N LEU A 37 1.54 -19.83 30.90
CA LEU A 37 1.05 -18.46 30.82
C LEU A 37 1.96 -17.65 29.88
N PRO A 38 1.43 -16.73 29.04
CA PRO A 38 2.21 -15.98 28.05
C PRO A 38 3.47 -15.30 28.62
N LEU A 39 3.38 -14.80 29.86
CA LEU A 39 4.51 -14.20 30.56
C LEU A 39 5.65 -15.20 30.79
N GLU A 40 5.35 -16.39 31.32
CA GLU A 40 6.37 -17.40 31.60
C GLU A 40 6.97 -17.95 30.30
N ALA A 41 6.17 -18.07 29.24
CA ALA A 41 6.67 -18.42 27.91
C ALA A 41 7.68 -17.38 27.40
N ALA A 42 7.43 -16.09 27.63
CA ALA A 42 8.36 -15.02 27.27
C ALA A 42 9.63 -15.04 28.14
N LEU A 43 9.50 -15.20 29.46
CA LEU A 43 10.64 -15.29 30.38
C LEU A 43 11.54 -16.50 30.09
N SER A 44 10.94 -17.63 29.72
CA SER A 44 11.68 -18.82 29.27
C SER A 44 12.45 -18.55 27.96
N GLN A 45 11.82 -17.86 27.00
CA GLN A 45 12.49 -17.47 25.75
C GLN A 45 13.59 -16.42 25.92
N ALA A 46 13.58 -15.65 27.01
CA ALA A 46 14.58 -14.63 27.30
C ALA A 46 15.98 -15.18 27.64
N ARG A 47 16.07 -16.47 28.04
CA ARG A 47 17.33 -17.13 28.41
C ARG A 47 18.10 -16.29 29.47
N GLU A 48 19.36 -15.95 29.21
CA GLU A 48 20.19 -15.12 30.10
C GLU A 48 19.57 -13.74 30.37
N ASN A 49 18.80 -13.19 29.42
CA ASN A 49 18.12 -11.90 29.58
C ASN A 49 16.89 -11.96 30.50
N ARG A 50 16.46 -13.16 30.94
CA ARG A 50 15.35 -13.34 31.90
C ARG A 50 15.52 -12.46 33.14
N VAL A 51 16.75 -12.35 33.64
CA VAL A 51 17.09 -11.56 34.82
C VAL A 51 16.73 -10.07 34.65
N GLU A 52 16.94 -9.51 33.46
CA GLU A 52 16.55 -8.12 33.17
C GLU A 52 15.03 -7.96 33.15
N LEU A 53 14.30 -8.89 32.53
CA LEU A 53 12.84 -8.81 32.47
C LEU A 53 12.20 -8.99 33.86
N GLU A 54 12.78 -9.87 34.69
CA GLU A 54 12.35 -10.05 36.08
C GLU A 54 12.62 -8.80 36.93
N LYS A 55 13.74 -8.07 36.73
CA LYS A 55 13.99 -6.79 37.42
C LYS A 55 12.88 -5.78 37.17
N VAL A 56 12.35 -5.70 35.94
CA VAL A 56 11.23 -4.80 35.60
C VAL A 56 9.96 -5.19 36.38
N LEU A 57 9.64 -6.49 36.41
CA LEU A 57 8.49 -7.00 37.15
C LEU A 57 8.59 -6.71 38.65
N HIS A 58 9.74 -7.03 39.26
CA HIS A 58 9.98 -6.80 40.69
C HIS A 58 9.89 -5.32 41.06
N ARG A 59 10.43 -4.41 40.23
CA ARG A 59 10.34 -2.97 40.44
C ARG A 59 8.91 -2.50 40.64
N TYR A 60 8.00 -2.90 39.76
CA TYR A 60 6.61 -2.43 39.80
C TYR A 60 5.69 -3.29 40.68
N GLN A 61 6.11 -4.50 41.04
CA GLN A 61 5.38 -5.33 41.99
C GLN A 61 5.54 -4.84 43.44
N SER A 62 6.66 -4.17 43.74
CA SER A 62 7.04 -3.79 45.11
C SER A 62 6.14 -2.72 45.74
N ASN A 63 5.40 -1.93 44.95
CA ASN A 63 4.54 -0.87 45.44
C ASN A 63 3.10 -1.02 44.91
N PRO A 64 2.06 -1.11 45.76
CA PRO A 64 0.67 -1.20 45.33
C PRO A 64 0.21 -0.08 44.38
N SER A 65 0.78 1.13 44.50
CA SER A 65 0.46 2.25 43.59
C SER A 65 0.89 1.98 42.14
N ASP A 66 1.82 1.05 41.92
CA ASP A 66 2.35 0.68 40.61
C ASP A 66 1.65 -0.54 40.00
N SER A 67 0.51 -0.98 40.55
CA SER A 67 -0.25 -2.13 40.03
C SER A 67 -0.55 -2.04 38.52
N LEU A 68 -0.87 -0.84 38.01
CA LEU A 68 -1.04 -0.62 36.56
C LEU A 68 0.28 -0.68 35.80
N LYS A 69 1.39 -0.17 36.36
CA LYS A 69 2.72 -0.28 35.74
C LYS A 69 3.18 -1.73 35.68
N TYR A 70 2.91 -2.52 36.72
CA TYR A 70 3.17 -3.96 36.72
C TYR A 70 2.39 -4.68 35.62
N ARG A 71 1.10 -4.36 35.46
CA ARG A 71 0.29 -4.89 34.35
C ARG A 71 0.83 -4.48 32.98
N ALA A 72 1.28 -3.24 32.82
CA ALA A 72 1.90 -2.75 31.59
C ALA A 72 3.24 -3.45 31.30
N ALA A 73 4.08 -3.67 32.32
CA ALA A 73 5.32 -4.43 32.20
C ALA A 73 5.05 -5.86 31.73
N ARG A 74 4.06 -6.53 32.32
CA ARG A 74 3.64 -7.87 31.88
C ARG A 74 3.18 -7.88 30.42
N PHE A 75 2.36 -6.91 30.02
CA PHE A 75 1.88 -6.76 28.65
C PHE A 75 3.03 -6.57 27.65
N LEU A 76 4.04 -5.76 27.98
CA LEU A 76 5.20 -5.60 27.11
C LEU A 76 6.04 -6.90 27.03
N ILE A 77 6.32 -7.53 28.16
CA ILE A 77 7.16 -8.73 28.23
C ILE A 77 6.51 -9.91 27.51
N GLU A 78 5.21 -10.16 27.72
CA GLU A 78 4.54 -11.32 27.12
C GLU A 78 4.46 -11.24 25.59
N ASN A 79 4.46 -10.04 25.01
CA ASN A 79 4.46 -9.82 23.56
C ASN A 79 5.86 -9.64 22.96
N MET A 80 6.89 -9.47 23.77
CA MET A 80 8.27 -9.30 23.33
C MET A 80 8.83 -10.42 22.43
N PRO A 81 8.46 -11.72 22.58
CA PRO A 81 9.01 -12.79 21.76
C PRO A 81 8.74 -12.68 20.25
N SER A 82 7.68 -11.99 19.83
CA SER A 82 7.36 -11.80 18.41
C SER A 82 8.12 -10.63 17.76
N TYR A 83 8.86 -9.84 18.55
CA TYR A 83 9.56 -8.67 18.07
C TYR A 83 11.04 -8.92 17.78
N THR A 84 11.45 -8.50 16.58
CA THR A 84 12.78 -8.72 16.03
C THR A 84 13.23 -7.47 15.28
N TYR A 85 14.54 -7.26 15.17
CA TYR A 85 15.08 -6.10 14.48
C TYR A 85 16.47 -6.41 13.92
N TYR A 86 16.95 -5.54 13.05
CA TYR A 86 18.27 -5.65 12.44
C TYR A 86 19.15 -4.48 12.83
N LYS A 87 20.45 -4.75 13.01
CA LYS A 87 21.47 -3.71 13.17
C LYS A 87 22.68 -3.99 12.29
N GLY A 88 23.29 -2.94 11.78
CA GLY A 88 24.49 -3.04 10.94
C GLY A 88 24.85 -1.73 10.28
N LYS A 89 26.10 -1.62 9.82
CA LYS A 89 26.60 -0.43 9.13
C LYS A 89 25.82 -0.16 7.83
N LEU A 90 25.53 -1.20 7.06
CA LEU A 90 24.80 -1.08 5.80
C LEU A 90 23.38 -0.52 6.00
N LEU A 91 22.67 -0.98 7.04
CA LEU A 91 21.36 -0.42 7.38
C LEU A 91 21.43 1.07 7.68
N LYS A 92 22.39 1.50 8.51
CA LYS A 92 22.57 2.94 8.82
C LYS A 92 22.85 3.76 7.55
N GLN A 93 23.66 3.24 6.63
CA GLN A 93 23.98 3.88 5.36
C GLN A 93 22.77 4.00 4.43
N TYR A 94 21.89 3.00 4.41
CA TYR A 94 20.66 3.07 3.63
C TYR A 94 19.62 4.01 4.25
N LEU A 95 19.53 4.08 5.59
CA LEU A 95 18.62 4.98 6.28
C LEU A 95 18.94 6.47 6.06
N THR A 96 20.18 6.83 5.68
CA THR A 96 20.51 8.23 5.31
C THR A 96 19.75 8.71 4.08
N PHE A 97 19.17 7.80 3.28
CA PHE A 97 18.27 8.15 2.20
C PHE A 97 17.17 9.12 2.66
N PHE A 98 16.48 8.78 3.76
CA PHE A 98 15.33 9.54 4.25
C PHE A 98 15.73 10.93 4.76
N THR A 99 16.87 11.04 5.42
CA THR A 99 17.37 12.33 5.93
C THR A 99 17.81 13.28 4.82
N LEU A 100 18.23 12.75 3.67
CA LEU A 100 18.73 13.53 2.53
C LEU A 100 17.63 13.91 1.52
N LEU A 101 16.43 13.34 1.60
CA LEU A 101 15.34 13.58 0.63
C LEU A 101 14.96 15.07 0.51
N GLN A 102 14.89 15.79 1.64
CA GLN A 102 14.53 17.21 1.60
C GLN A 102 15.61 18.06 0.91
N GLU A 103 16.89 17.77 1.16
CA GLU A 103 18.02 18.45 0.50
C GLU A 103 18.15 18.07 -0.98
N ALA A 104 17.84 16.83 -1.33
CA ALA A 104 17.84 16.37 -2.72
C ALA A 104 16.83 17.15 -3.58
N ARG A 105 15.67 17.51 -3.00
CA ARG A 105 14.66 18.32 -3.66
C ARG A 105 15.21 19.66 -4.16
N SER A 106 15.93 20.39 -3.31
CA SER A 106 16.49 21.70 -3.69
C SER A 106 17.58 21.58 -4.74
N LYS A 107 18.24 20.42 -4.82
CA LYS A 107 19.26 20.11 -5.84
C LYS A 107 18.68 19.43 -7.09
N LYS A 108 17.35 19.33 -7.23
CA LYS A 108 16.66 18.64 -8.34
C LYS A 108 17.13 17.18 -8.54
N VAL A 109 17.50 16.49 -7.46
CA VAL A 109 17.89 15.08 -7.49
C VAL A 109 16.66 14.22 -7.21
N TYR A 110 16.33 13.33 -8.15
CA TYR A 110 15.20 12.41 -8.02
C TYR A 110 15.49 11.26 -7.04
N PRO A 111 14.49 10.77 -6.27
CA PRO A 111 14.68 9.70 -5.29
C PRO A 111 15.33 8.43 -5.86
N GLN A 112 14.97 8.00 -7.07
CA GLN A 112 15.57 6.81 -7.70
C GLN A 112 17.08 6.96 -7.88
N ALA A 113 17.54 8.12 -8.36
CA ALA A 113 18.96 8.40 -8.54
C ALA A 113 19.73 8.35 -7.21
N MET A 114 19.08 8.73 -6.09
CA MET A 114 19.68 8.60 -4.75
C MET A 114 19.82 7.12 -4.35
N ILE A 115 18.79 6.31 -4.58
CA ILE A 115 18.84 4.85 -4.32
C ILE A 115 19.98 4.21 -5.12
N ASP A 116 20.09 4.55 -6.41
CA ASP A 116 21.14 4.02 -7.28
C ASP A 116 22.54 4.49 -6.86
N SER A 117 22.66 5.72 -6.35
CA SER A 117 23.91 6.24 -5.79
C SER A 117 24.31 5.49 -4.52
N ILE A 118 23.39 5.34 -3.55
CA ILE A 118 23.62 4.59 -2.30
C ILE A 118 24.01 3.14 -2.61
N ARG A 119 23.29 2.49 -3.54
CA ARG A 119 23.59 1.13 -3.99
C ARG A 119 24.97 1.01 -4.65
N ARG A 120 25.38 1.98 -5.46
CA ARG A 120 26.72 2.00 -6.07
C ARG A 120 27.83 2.20 -5.04
N MET A 121 27.60 3.04 -4.02
CA MET A 121 28.60 3.32 -2.99
C MET A 121 28.77 2.18 -1.99
N TYR A 122 27.68 1.51 -1.60
CA TYR A 122 27.67 0.58 -0.47
C TYR A 122 27.32 -0.86 -0.85
N GLY A 123 26.99 -1.13 -2.12
CA GLY A 123 26.49 -2.42 -2.59
C GLY A 123 24.97 -2.58 -2.39
N PRO A 124 24.36 -3.66 -2.91
CA PRO A 124 22.94 -3.92 -2.75
C PRO A 124 22.57 -4.18 -1.28
N PHE A 125 21.39 -3.70 -0.88
CA PHE A 125 20.85 -3.99 0.45
C PHE A 125 20.42 -5.46 0.56
N SER A 126 20.82 -6.11 1.66
CA SER A 126 20.36 -7.46 2.02
C SER A 126 20.29 -7.59 3.54
N LEU A 127 19.18 -8.14 4.05
CA LEU A 127 19.01 -8.44 5.47
C LEU A 127 20.01 -9.49 5.97
N ASP A 128 20.44 -10.40 5.11
CA ASP A 128 21.41 -11.46 5.45
C ASP A 128 22.80 -10.88 5.83
N SER A 129 23.08 -9.65 5.40
CA SER A 129 24.32 -8.94 5.75
C SER A 129 24.26 -8.22 7.11
N LEU A 130 23.10 -8.22 7.76
CA LEU A 130 22.85 -7.51 9.01
C LEU A 130 22.82 -8.47 10.19
N GLN A 131 23.08 -7.92 11.38
CA GLN A 131 22.90 -8.67 12.62
C GLN A 131 21.42 -8.71 12.98
N TYR A 132 20.84 -9.91 12.94
CA TYR A 132 19.51 -10.20 13.45
C TYR A 132 19.48 -10.20 14.98
N CYS A 133 18.48 -9.54 15.57
CA CYS A 133 18.28 -9.41 17.00
C CYS A 133 16.82 -9.70 17.37
N LYS A 134 16.58 -10.16 18.60
CA LYS A 134 15.23 -10.37 19.17
C LYS A 134 15.10 -9.60 20.47
N ASP A 135 14.00 -8.90 20.65
CA ASP A 135 13.82 -8.02 21.81
C ASP A 135 13.92 -8.79 23.13
N VAL A 136 13.31 -9.98 23.18
CA VAL A 136 13.26 -10.83 24.37
C VAL A 136 14.64 -11.23 24.87
N LEU A 137 15.64 -11.23 23.98
CA LEU A 137 17.02 -11.59 24.28
C LEU A 137 17.93 -10.38 24.57
N THR A 138 17.52 -9.16 24.20
CA THR A 138 18.45 -8.01 24.15
C THR A 138 17.96 -6.77 24.88
N VAL A 139 16.66 -6.63 25.14
CA VAL A 139 16.10 -5.46 25.82
C VAL A 139 16.34 -5.56 27.32
N ASP A 140 16.97 -4.54 27.89
CA ASP A 140 17.31 -4.48 29.31
C ASP A 140 16.23 -3.80 30.19
N SER A 141 16.41 -3.94 31.50
CA SER A 141 15.47 -3.40 32.48
C SER A 141 15.43 -1.87 32.52
N ALA A 142 16.56 -1.20 32.26
CA ALA A 142 16.65 0.26 32.29
C ALA A 142 15.82 0.88 31.16
N TYR A 143 15.91 0.33 29.96
CA TYR A 143 15.14 0.75 28.80
C TYR A 143 13.63 0.57 29.02
N LEU A 144 13.20 -0.63 29.46
CA LEU A 144 11.78 -0.90 29.68
C LEU A 144 11.18 -0.03 30.77
N CYS A 145 11.88 0.12 31.90
CA CYS A 145 11.41 0.97 32.98
C CYS A 145 11.31 2.44 32.53
N ASN A 146 12.30 2.93 31.79
CA ASN A 146 12.26 4.28 31.23
C ASN A 146 11.05 4.48 30.30
N ASN A 147 10.80 3.54 29.39
CA ASN A 147 9.64 3.58 28.51
C ASN A 147 8.32 3.56 29.28
N ILE A 148 8.17 2.65 30.25
CA ILE A 148 6.96 2.53 31.06
C ILE A 148 6.73 3.82 31.86
N ASP A 149 7.74 4.34 32.54
CA ASP A 149 7.61 5.54 33.36
C ASP A 149 7.26 6.78 32.50
N TRP A 150 7.87 6.94 31.32
CA TRP A 150 7.51 8.01 30.39
C TRP A 150 6.09 7.86 29.83
N ALA A 151 5.67 6.64 29.47
CA ALA A 151 4.32 6.39 28.98
C ALA A 151 3.28 6.72 30.06
N PHE A 152 3.51 6.31 31.31
CA PHE A 152 2.63 6.64 32.44
C PHE A 152 2.61 8.13 32.75
N LYS A 153 3.77 8.80 32.69
CA LYS A 153 3.87 10.25 32.87
C LYS A 153 2.90 10.97 31.94
N VAL A 154 2.99 10.72 30.64
CA VAL A 154 2.15 11.43 29.66
C VAL A 154 0.69 10.98 29.70
N TRP A 155 0.41 9.72 30.03
CA TRP A 155 -0.96 9.24 30.19
C TRP A 155 -1.65 9.83 31.42
N GLN A 156 -0.92 10.08 32.51
CA GLN A 156 -1.49 10.58 33.77
C GLN A 156 -1.50 12.10 33.87
N GLU A 157 -0.47 12.78 33.36
CA GLU A 157 -0.35 14.24 33.49
C GLU A 157 -1.12 15.00 32.42
N GLN A 158 -1.33 14.41 31.23
CA GLN A 158 -2.03 15.11 30.15
C GLN A 158 -3.55 15.10 30.36
N PRO A 159 -4.26 16.22 30.09
CA PRO A 159 -5.71 16.29 30.30
C PRO A 159 -6.51 15.25 29.51
N TRP A 160 -6.12 14.98 28.25
CA TRP A 160 -6.77 13.98 27.40
C TRP A 160 -6.53 12.54 27.82
N GLY A 161 -5.43 12.27 28.55
CA GLY A 161 -5.12 10.93 29.06
C GLY A 161 -6.21 10.38 29.99
N LYS A 162 -7.05 11.24 30.58
CA LYS A 162 -8.19 10.87 31.43
C LYS A 162 -9.32 10.15 30.69
N ASN A 163 -9.40 10.27 29.36
CA ASN A 163 -10.35 9.56 28.52
C ASN A 163 -9.70 8.46 27.68
N VAL A 164 -8.53 7.96 28.11
CA VAL A 164 -7.84 6.84 27.48
C VAL A 164 -7.91 5.65 28.43
N SER A 165 -8.54 4.55 28.00
CA SER A 165 -8.64 3.34 28.80
C SER A 165 -7.25 2.70 29.00
N PHE A 166 -7.11 1.83 30.01
CA PHE A 166 -5.85 1.10 30.19
C PHE A 166 -5.52 0.18 29.01
N ALA A 167 -6.55 -0.35 28.32
CA ALA A 167 -6.35 -1.19 27.13
C ALA A 167 -5.83 -0.35 25.96
N ASP A 168 -6.44 0.80 25.69
CA ASP A 168 -5.96 1.73 24.64
C ASP A 168 -4.57 2.29 24.99
N PHE A 169 -4.30 2.54 26.27
CA PHE A 169 -2.96 2.90 26.72
C PHE A 169 -1.94 1.82 26.35
N CYS A 170 -2.23 0.54 26.60
CA CYS A 170 -1.32 -0.57 26.30
C CYS A 170 -1.03 -0.73 24.80
N GLU A 171 -2.03 -0.55 23.94
CA GLU A 171 -1.86 -0.71 22.48
C GLU A 171 -1.38 0.55 21.76
N CYS A 172 -1.82 1.72 22.22
CA CYS A 172 -1.67 2.97 21.46
C CYS A 172 -0.58 3.88 22.01
N ILE A 173 -0.27 3.85 23.33
CA ILE A 173 0.65 4.81 23.98
C ILE A 173 1.90 4.12 24.51
N LEU A 174 1.74 3.03 25.26
CA LEU A 174 2.78 2.25 25.94
C LEU A 174 3.86 1.65 25.02
N PRO A 175 3.56 1.18 23.80
CA PRO A 175 4.54 0.46 22.99
C PRO A 175 5.80 1.26 22.72
N TYR A 176 6.96 0.65 22.97
CA TYR A 176 8.27 1.27 22.76
C TYR A 176 8.71 1.28 21.29
N ARG A 177 7.98 0.57 20.43
CA ARG A 177 8.22 0.45 18.99
C ARG A 177 6.94 0.36 18.15
N ILE A 178 7.09 0.48 16.83
CA ILE A 178 6.04 0.32 15.83
C ILE A 178 6.15 -1.03 15.13
N GLY A 179 7.36 -1.41 14.68
CA GLY A 179 7.61 -2.63 13.93
C GLY A 179 8.98 -3.22 14.27
N ASP A 180 9.88 -3.25 13.30
CA ASP A 180 11.19 -3.88 13.36
C ASP A 180 12.38 -2.88 13.39
N GLU A 181 12.11 -1.63 13.79
CA GLU A 181 13.13 -0.59 13.88
C GLU A 181 14.19 -0.87 14.96
N THR A 182 15.40 -0.31 14.80
CA THR A 182 16.37 -0.31 15.90
C THR A 182 15.88 0.55 17.08
N LEU A 183 16.00 0.03 18.30
CA LEU A 183 15.57 0.73 19.51
C LEU A 183 16.51 1.88 19.90
N SER A 184 15.94 2.99 20.34
CA SER A 184 16.64 4.10 21.01
C SER A 184 15.75 4.74 22.10
N TYR A 185 16.33 5.57 22.97
CA TYR A 185 15.59 6.32 23.98
C TYR A 185 14.97 7.58 23.35
N TRP A 186 13.73 7.47 22.85
CA TRP A 186 13.14 8.51 21.99
C TRP A 186 12.06 9.37 22.65
N ARG A 187 11.38 8.86 23.68
CA ARG A 187 10.17 9.51 24.23
C ARG A 187 10.44 10.90 24.78
N GLU A 188 11.49 11.04 25.57
CA GLU A 188 11.83 12.30 26.22
C GLU A 188 12.15 13.40 25.21
N ASP A 189 12.99 13.09 24.22
CA ASP A 189 13.41 14.07 23.22
C ASP A 189 12.24 14.52 22.35
N ILE A 190 11.39 13.58 21.92
CA ILE A 190 10.18 13.89 21.16
C ILE A 190 9.18 14.66 22.03
N TYR A 191 9.00 14.27 23.30
CA TYR A 191 8.14 15.00 24.24
C TYR A 191 8.61 16.45 24.39
N ARG A 192 9.88 16.68 24.74
CA ARG A 192 10.45 18.03 24.91
C ARG A 192 10.28 18.88 23.66
N LYS A 193 10.43 18.28 22.47
CA LYS A 193 10.32 18.98 21.18
C LYS A 193 8.90 19.40 20.82
N TYR A 194 7.89 18.54 21.04
CA TYR A 194 6.53 18.77 20.53
C TYR A 194 5.51 19.12 21.60
N ASN A 195 5.77 18.83 22.87
CA ASN A 195 4.84 19.12 23.96
C ASN A 195 4.41 20.60 24.06
N PRO A 196 5.29 21.59 23.77
CA PRO A 196 4.89 23.01 23.76
C PRO A 196 3.82 23.34 22.72
N LEU A 197 3.67 22.54 21.65
CA LEU A 197 2.62 22.76 20.63
C LEU A 197 1.20 22.59 21.18
N LEU A 198 1.04 22.02 22.38
CA LEU A 198 -0.24 21.78 23.04
C LEU A 198 -0.51 22.73 24.23
N ASP A 199 0.39 23.68 24.51
CA ASP A 199 0.21 24.61 25.64
C ASP A 199 -1.04 25.49 25.47
N SER A 200 -1.29 25.98 24.25
CA SER A 200 -2.51 26.73 23.95
C SER A 200 -3.78 25.89 24.09
N LEU A 201 -3.71 24.58 23.83
CA LEU A 201 -4.83 23.69 24.08
C LEU A 201 -5.07 23.54 25.59
N ARG A 202 -4.01 23.28 26.38
CA ARG A 202 -4.14 23.13 27.85
C ARG A 202 -4.70 24.39 28.53
N ALA A 203 -4.38 25.56 28.00
CA ALA A 203 -4.91 26.84 28.48
C ALA A 203 -6.31 27.18 27.93
N SER A 204 -6.86 26.38 27.02
CA SER A 204 -8.15 26.66 26.39
C SER A 204 -9.31 26.49 27.35
N THR A 205 -10.23 27.47 27.36
CA THR A 205 -11.52 27.40 28.07
C THR A 205 -12.69 27.06 27.14
N VAL A 206 -12.44 26.97 25.83
CA VAL A 206 -13.46 26.74 24.80
C VAL A 206 -13.40 25.33 24.23
N LEU A 207 -12.20 24.79 24.04
CA LEU A 207 -12.00 23.44 23.52
C LEU A 207 -12.11 22.40 24.64
N ASP A 208 -12.62 21.22 24.31
CA ASP A 208 -12.61 20.09 25.24
C ASP A 208 -11.19 19.51 25.36
N ILE A 209 -10.43 20.05 26.30
CA ILE A 209 -9.04 19.65 26.54
C ILE A 209 -8.89 18.18 26.97
N LYS A 210 -9.98 17.56 27.44
CA LYS A 210 -9.99 16.15 27.88
C LYS A 210 -10.28 15.19 26.74
N ASP A 211 -10.68 15.66 25.57
CA ASP A 211 -10.92 14.81 24.41
C ASP A 211 -9.60 14.50 23.66
N PRO A 212 -9.16 13.23 23.56
CA PRO A 212 -7.94 12.87 22.83
C PRO A 212 -7.98 13.28 21.36
N LEU A 213 -9.15 13.32 20.72
CA LEU A 213 -9.26 13.78 19.33
C LEU A 213 -8.94 15.28 19.19
N VAL A 214 -9.38 16.09 20.16
CA VAL A 214 -9.09 17.54 20.15
C VAL A 214 -7.58 17.76 20.27
N ALA A 215 -6.91 17.03 21.17
CA ALA A 215 -5.46 17.04 21.27
C ALA A 215 -4.77 16.60 19.97
N ALA A 216 -5.23 15.50 19.35
CA ALA A 216 -4.71 15.01 18.08
C ALA A 216 -4.85 16.06 16.96
N ARG A 217 -6.01 16.73 16.86
CA ARG A 217 -6.25 17.78 15.86
C ARG A 217 -5.31 18.98 16.05
N CYS A 218 -5.23 19.52 17.27
CA CYS A 218 -4.33 20.65 17.57
C CYS A 218 -2.87 20.33 17.24
N LEU A 219 -2.41 19.13 17.62
CA LEU A 219 -1.07 18.66 17.30
C LEU A 219 -0.87 18.54 15.79
N CYS A 220 -1.73 17.77 15.11
CA CYS A 220 -1.60 17.48 13.68
C CYS A 220 -1.70 18.74 12.81
N ASP A 221 -2.55 19.70 13.18
CA ASP A 221 -2.65 21.00 12.52
C ASP A 221 -1.38 21.86 12.69
N SER A 222 -0.61 21.61 13.74
CA SER A 222 0.71 22.20 13.91
C SER A 222 1.78 21.45 13.11
N LEU A 223 1.77 20.10 13.13
CA LEU A 223 2.75 19.28 12.42
C LEU A 223 2.69 19.49 10.91
N ARG A 224 1.48 19.57 10.32
CA ARG A 224 1.28 19.75 8.87
C ARG A 224 1.87 21.03 8.28
N LYS A 225 2.22 22.02 9.12
CA LYS A 225 2.86 23.27 8.70
C LYS A 225 4.35 23.09 8.39
N ARG A 226 4.94 21.95 8.78
CA ARG A 226 6.36 21.66 8.59
C ARG A 226 6.64 21.15 7.17
N SER A 227 7.87 21.42 6.70
CA SER A 227 8.38 20.84 5.46
C SER A 227 8.37 19.31 5.52
N ARG A 228 8.06 18.68 4.39
CA ARG A 228 8.01 17.24 4.21
C ARG A 228 8.42 16.85 2.79
N PHE A 229 8.83 15.60 2.62
CA PHE A 229 9.08 15.02 1.30
C PHE A 229 8.38 13.66 1.16
N PHE A 230 7.28 13.63 0.41
CA PHE A 230 6.57 12.37 0.14
C PHE A 230 7.13 11.71 -1.13
N THR A 231 7.44 10.43 -1.04
CA THR A 231 7.80 9.59 -2.18
C THR A 231 7.45 8.13 -1.92
N THR A 232 6.95 7.44 -2.94
CA THR A 232 6.77 5.98 -2.92
C THR A 232 8.02 5.23 -3.41
N THR A 233 8.98 5.95 -3.99
CA THR A 233 10.29 5.42 -4.38
C THR A 233 11.21 5.43 -3.16
N VAL A 234 11.27 4.29 -2.47
CA VAL A 234 12.12 4.03 -1.30
C VAL A 234 12.97 2.77 -1.54
N PRO A 235 14.14 2.62 -0.89
CA PRO A 235 14.91 1.39 -1.00
C PRO A 235 14.08 0.19 -0.51
N GLN A 236 14.01 -0.85 -1.34
CA GLN A 236 13.21 -2.04 -1.08
C GLN A 236 13.79 -2.88 0.08
N GLY A 237 12.90 -3.50 0.86
CA GLY A 237 13.26 -4.44 1.92
C GLY A 237 13.81 -3.80 3.20
N LEU A 238 13.75 -2.48 3.35
CA LEU A 238 14.19 -1.81 4.57
C LEU A 238 13.21 -2.05 5.75
N PRO A 239 13.74 -2.35 6.95
CA PRO A 239 13.00 -2.24 8.21
C PRO A 239 12.38 -0.85 8.41
N HIS A 240 11.52 -0.73 9.42
CA HIS A 240 11.04 0.56 9.92
C HIS A 240 12.21 1.48 10.28
N VAL A 241 12.07 2.76 9.94
CA VAL A 241 13.17 3.74 10.00
C VAL A 241 13.54 4.17 11.43
N GLY A 242 12.63 3.93 12.38
CA GLY A 242 12.80 4.30 13.77
C GLY A 242 12.51 5.78 14.08
N PRO A 243 12.46 6.14 15.37
CA PRO A 243 11.93 7.42 15.84
C PRO A 243 12.76 8.62 15.39
N GLU A 244 14.09 8.46 15.31
CA GLU A 244 15.04 9.52 14.94
C GLU A 244 14.91 9.87 13.45
N ILE A 245 14.97 8.88 12.57
CA ILE A 245 14.88 9.09 11.11
C ILE A 245 13.47 9.56 10.72
N ALA A 246 12.42 9.07 11.39
CA ALA A 246 11.05 9.54 11.18
C ALA A 246 10.91 11.07 11.40
N GLN A 247 11.78 11.70 12.21
CA GLN A 247 11.79 13.17 12.39
C GLN A 247 12.17 13.95 11.13
N SER A 248 12.72 13.30 10.11
CA SER A 248 12.98 13.89 8.78
C SER A 248 11.70 14.14 7.98
N VAL A 249 10.54 13.61 8.42
CA VAL A 249 9.21 13.79 7.78
C VAL A 249 9.28 13.51 6.27
N SER A 250 9.99 12.43 5.92
CA SER A 250 10.29 12.09 4.53
C SER A 250 10.14 10.59 4.30
N GLY A 251 9.60 10.21 3.15
CA GLY A 251 9.35 8.82 2.79
C GLY A 251 7.93 8.57 2.28
N SER A 252 7.47 7.34 2.41
CA SER A 252 6.17 6.88 1.94
C SER A 252 5.06 7.11 2.98
N CYS A 253 3.86 6.59 2.74
CA CYS A 253 2.80 6.56 3.75
C CYS A 253 3.26 5.83 5.03
N ARG A 254 4.21 4.89 4.92
CA ARG A 254 4.83 4.20 6.06
C ARG A 254 5.56 5.15 6.99
N GLU A 255 6.62 5.79 6.49
CA GLU A 255 7.47 6.66 7.30
C GLU A 255 6.72 7.89 7.84
N LEU A 256 5.75 8.40 7.09
CA LEU A 256 4.92 9.52 7.56
C LEU A 256 3.94 9.11 8.67
N SER A 257 3.38 7.89 8.60
CA SER A 257 2.55 7.36 9.69
C SER A 257 3.39 7.10 10.94
N ASP A 258 4.58 6.52 10.78
CA ASP A 258 5.52 6.28 11.88
C ASP A 258 5.84 7.59 12.62
N TYR A 259 6.16 8.65 11.87
CA TYR A 259 6.41 9.97 12.43
C TYR A 259 5.25 10.47 13.30
N VAL A 260 4.02 10.43 12.80
CA VAL A 260 2.84 10.88 13.57
C VAL A 260 2.65 10.02 14.81
N VAL A 261 2.78 8.69 14.70
CA VAL A 261 2.61 7.77 15.83
C VAL A 261 3.64 8.01 16.93
N TYR A 262 4.93 8.18 16.60
CA TYR A 262 5.94 8.49 17.62
C TYR A 262 5.64 9.81 18.34
N VAL A 263 5.25 10.86 17.61
CA VAL A 263 4.93 12.15 18.22
C VAL A 263 3.69 12.04 19.10
N CYS A 264 2.61 11.41 18.63
CA CYS A 264 1.40 11.20 19.41
C CYS A 264 1.67 10.38 20.69
N ARG A 265 2.40 9.27 20.58
CA ARG A 265 2.79 8.42 21.72
C ARG A 265 3.63 9.17 22.75
N ALA A 266 4.60 9.97 22.30
CA ALA A 266 5.42 10.80 23.17
C ALA A 266 4.60 11.84 23.93
N LEU A 267 3.43 12.25 23.42
CA LEU A 267 2.55 13.24 24.04
C LEU A 267 1.30 12.63 24.71
N GLY A 268 1.24 11.29 24.82
CA GLY A 268 0.11 10.60 25.46
C GLY A 268 -1.21 10.67 24.68
N ILE A 269 -1.16 10.93 23.37
CA ILE A 269 -2.33 10.91 22.49
C ILE A 269 -2.46 9.49 21.91
N PRO A 270 -3.57 8.78 22.14
CA PRO A 270 -3.75 7.44 21.60
C PRO A 270 -3.97 7.48 20.10
N CYS A 271 -3.18 6.69 19.36
CA CYS A 271 -3.35 6.47 17.93
C CYS A 271 -2.83 5.09 17.53
N ALA A 272 -3.33 4.57 16.42
CA ALA A 272 -2.87 3.32 15.81
C ALA A 272 -2.67 3.50 14.30
N ILE A 273 -1.94 2.58 13.67
CA ILE A 273 -1.81 2.53 12.21
C ILE A 273 -2.89 1.60 11.68
N ASP A 274 -3.77 2.13 10.85
CA ASP A 274 -4.73 1.35 10.09
C ASP A 274 -4.25 1.27 8.64
N PHE A 275 -4.46 0.14 7.99
CA PHE A 275 -3.96 -0.09 6.63
C PHE A 275 -4.87 -1.03 5.84
N MET A 276 -4.91 -0.82 4.54
CA MET A 276 -5.41 -1.81 3.60
C MET A 276 -4.22 -2.55 3.00
N PRO A 277 -4.18 -3.89 3.04
CA PRO A 277 -3.10 -4.66 2.43
C PRO A 277 -2.96 -4.37 0.93
N LEU A 278 -4.11 -4.15 0.27
CA LEU A 278 -4.17 -3.92 -1.17
C LEU A 278 -5.37 -3.02 -1.53
N HIS A 279 -5.14 -2.04 -2.39
CA HIS A 279 -6.20 -1.28 -3.04
C HIS A 279 -7.02 -2.18 -3.98
N GLY A 280 -8.34 -2.13 -3.87
CA GLY A 280 -9.22 -2.97 -4.68
C GLY A 280 -9.14 -2.70 -6.18
N GLY A 281 -8.76 -1.48 -6.59
CA GLY A 281 -8.54 -1.07 -7.99
C GLY A 281 -7.08 -0.71 -8.31
N GLY A 282 -6.12 -1.12 -7.47
CA GLY A 282 -4.69 -0.82 -7.63
C GLY A 282 -3.82 -2.03 -7.25
N ASN A 283 -2.50 -1.89 -7.28
CA ASN A 283 -1.57 -3.00 -6.98
C ASN A 283 -0.74 -2.76 -5.71
N ASP A 284 -1.07 -1.73 -4.94
CA ASP A 284 -0.29 -1.31 -3.78
C ASP A 284 -1.20 -1.30 -2.54
N GLY A 285 -0.59 -1.54 -1.38
CA GLY A 285 -1.22 -1.29 -0.09
C GLY A 285 -1.21 0.20 0.27
N HIS A 286 -1.91 0.54 1.34
CA HIS A 286 -1.93 1.91 1.86
C HIS A 286 -2.17 1.93 3.37
N GLN A 287 -1.54 2.86 4.06
CA GLN A 287 -1.66 3.00 5.51
C GLN A 287 -1.79 4.45 5.96
N TRP A 288 -2.46 4.63 7.09
CA TRP A 288 -2.76 5.93 7.68
C TRP A 288 -2.86 5.81 9.20
N VAL A 289 -2.90 6.95 9.89
CA VAL A 289 -3.04 6.98 11.35
C VAL A 289 -4.50 7.12 11.71
N SER A 290 -4.96 6.31 12.65
CA SER A 290 -6.30 6.33 13.21
C SER A 290 -6.32 6.93 14.62
N PHE A 291 -7.43 7.57 14.96
CA PHE A 291 -7.68 8.20 16.25
C PHE A 291 -9.12 7.92 16.69
N THR A 292 -9.37 7.94 17.99
CA THR A 292 -10.71 7.88 18.55
C THR A 292 -10.98 9.11 19.41
N ASP A 293 -12.20 9.63 19.36
CA ASP A 293 -12.65 10.59 20.36
C ASP A 293 -12.96 9.91 21.70
N LYS A 294 -13.31 10.70 22.71
CA LYS A 294 -13.73 10.17 24.02
C LYS A 294 -15.01 9.32 24.01
N TYR A 295 -15.75 9.28 22.90
CA TYR A 295 -16.96 8.47 22.72
C TYR A 295 -16.71 7.20 21.89
N GLY A 296 -15.49 7.01 21.37
CA GLY A 296 -15.13 5.88 20.51
C GLY A 296 -15.40 6.09 19.03
N THR A 297 -15.77 7.29 18.58
CA THR A 297 -15.94 7.59 17.15
C THR A 297 -14.58 7.55 16.45
N LEU A 298 -14.51 6.87 15.31
CA LEU A 298 -13.27 6.67 14.56
C LEU A 298 -12.95 7.82 13.60
N TYR A 299 -11.71 8.29 13.68
CA TYR A 299 -11.12 9.29 12.82
C TYR A 299 -9.82 8.79 12.21
N PHE A 300 -9.40 9.39 11.10
CA PHE A 300 -8.15 9.03 10.44
C PHE A 300 -7.41 10.25 9.85
N GLN A 301 -6.14 10.06 9.56
CA GLN A 301 -5.29 11.02 8.88
C GLN A 301 -4.34 10.36 7.88
N GLU A 302 -4.44 10.78 6.62
CA GLU A 302 -3.40 10.60 5.60
C GLU A 302 -2.44 11.79 5.65
N TYR A 303 -1.41 11.74 6.51
CA TYR A 303 -0.57 12.91 6.76
C TYR A 303 0.02 13.51 5.45
N PRO A 304 -0.10 14.83 5.22
CA PRO A 304 -0.43 15.89 6.17
C PRO A 304 -1.88 16.40 6.12
N ASP A 305 -2.83 15.59 5.64
CA ASP A 305 -4.23 16.01 5.56
C ASP A 305 -4.82 16.34 6.94
N LYS A 306 -5.99 17.00 6.95
CA LYS A 306 -6.72 17.21 8.22
C LYS A 306 -7.20 15.86 8.73
N ILE A 307 -7.32 15.71 10.05
CA ILE A 307 -7.99 14.55 10.64
C ILE A 307 -9.48 14.60 10.26
N LYS A 308 -10.00 13.51 9.71
CA LYS A 308 -11.39 13.39 9.23
C LYS A 308 -12.08 12.22 9.91
N GLU A 309 -13.39 12.34 10.09
CA GLU A 309 -14.21 11.24 10.59
C GLU A 309 -14.35 10.18 9.51
N VAL A 310 -14.07 8.92 9.85
CA VAL A 310 -14.03 7.83 8.86
C VAL A 310 -15.36 7.70 8.13
N ARG A 311 -16.47 7.61 8.87
CA ARG A 311 -17.82 7.40 8.32
C ARG A 311 -18.33 8.53 7.42
N LYS A 312 -17.75 9.73 7.52
CA LYS A 312 -18.13 10.90 6.70
C LYS A 312 -17.21 11.14 5.50
N ASP A 313 -16.11 10.41 5.39
CA ASP A 313 -15.13 10.59 4.33
C ASP A 313 -15.32 9.62 3.15
N LYS A 314 -14.74 9.98 2.00
CA LYS A 314 -14.67 9.13 0.81
C LYS A 314 -13.90 7.83 1.05
N MET A 315 -13.04 7.77 2.07
CA MET A 315 -12.30 6.58 2.47
C MET A 315 -13.21 5.35 2.70
N CYS A 316 -14.41 5.57 3.24
CA CYS A 316 -15.38 4.49 3.40
C CYS A 316 -15.89 3.89 2.08
N GLY A 317 -15.85 4.67 1.00
CA GLY A 317 -16.20 4.24 -0.36
C GLY A 317 -15.00 3.88 -1.22
N ALA A 318 -13.77 4.03 -0.72
CA ALA A 318 -12.58 3.64 -1.45
C ALA A 318 -12.58 2.11 -1.67
N SER A 319 -12.26 1.68 -2.89
CA SER A 319 -12.20 0.27 -3.27
C SER A 319 -11.07 -0.44 -2.53
N LYS A 320 -11.41 -1.46 -1.74
CA LYS A 320 -10.52 -2.30 -0.92
C LYS A 320 -11.28 -3.53 -0.45
N ILE A 321 -10.58 -4.61 -0.10
CA ILE A 321 -11.20 -5.86 0.38
C ILE A 321 -11.24 -5.90 1.91
N LYS A 322 -10.10 -5.59 2.55
CA LYS A 322 -9.90 -5.61 4.00
C LYS A 322 -9.19 -4.36 4.48
N VAL A 323 -9.45 -3.98 5.73
CA VAL A 323 -8.67 -3.00 6.49
C VAL A 323 -8.31 -3.61 7.84
N TYR A 324 -7.04 -3.51 8.20
CA TYR A 324 -6.49 -4.00 9.46
C TYR A 324 -5.92 -2.84 10.28
N ARG A 325 -5.99 -2.95 11.60
CA ARG A 325 -5.30 -2.09 12.55
C ARG A 325 -4.11 -2.83 13.11
N ASN A 326 -2.94 -2.20 13.08
CA ASN A 326 -1.75 -2.70 13.77
C ASN A 326 -1.93 -2.63 15.29
N THR A 327 -1.61 -3.73 15.97
CA THR A 327 -1.57 -3.85 17.44
C THR A 327 -0.14 -4.12 17.90
N PHE A 328 0.19 -3.69 19.12
CA PHE A 328 1.43 -4.15 19.74
C PHE A 328 1.29 -5.58 20.23
N SER A 329 0.12 -5.96 20.74
CA SER A 329 -0.11 -7.34 21.12
C SER A 329 -0.19 -8.27 19.91
N LEU A 330 0.28 -9.50 20.11
CA LEU A 330 0.07 -10.59 19.17
C LEU A 330 -1.38 -11.06 19.29
N ASN A 331 -2.09 -11.19 18.17
CA ASN A 331 -3.43 -11.78 18.13
C ASN A 331 -3.33 -13.31 18.34
N ARG A 332 -3.18 -13.73 19.60
CA ARG A 332 -2.97 -15.13 19.98
C ARG A 332 -4.14 -16.03 19.61
N ALA A 333 -5.36 -15.50 19.62
CA ALA A 333 -6.54 -16.25 19.21
C ALA A 333 -6.47 -16.58 17.70
N MET A 334 -6.17 -15.59 16.86
CA MET A 334 -5.95 -15.82 15.43
C MET A 334 -4.78 -16.78 15.19
N GLN A 335 -3.64 -16.57 15.85
CA GLN A 335 -2.48 -17.44 15.68
C GLN A 335 -2.76 -18.89 16.07
N ALA A 336 -3.36 -19.11 17.25
CA ALA A 336 -3.68 -20.46 17.73
C ALA A 336 -4.66 -21.17 16.79
N GLU A 337 -5.67 -20.46 16.29
CA GLU A 337 -6.65 -21.02 15.37
C GLU A 337 -6.02 -21.38 14.02
N MET A 338 -5.20 -20.50 13.45
CA MET A 338 -4.50 -20.82 12.21
C MET A 338 -3.53 -21.99 12.38
N GLN A 339 -2.75 -22.03 13.46
CA GLN A 339 -1.84 -23.14 13.75
C GLN A 339 -2.56 -24.48 13.95
N ARG A 340 -3.78 -24.47 14.50
CA ARG A 340 -4.66 -25.65 14.60
C ARG A 340 -5.07 -26.17 13.22
N LEU A 341 -5.27 -25.28 12.26
CA LEU A 341 -5.74 -25.59 10.91
C LEU A 341 -4.61 -26.05 9.98
N ASP A 342 -3.47 -25.36 10.03
CA ASP A 342 -2.27 -25.72 9.26
C ASP A 342 -0.99 -25.11 9.89
N THR A 343 0.11 -25.82 9.71
CA THR A 343 1.46 -25.32 10.04
C THR A 343 2.00 -24.33 9.00
N ALA A 344 1.51 -24.40 7.76
CA ALA A 344 1.95 -23.55 6.65
C ALA A 344 1.02 -22.34 6.48
N VAL A 345 1.36 -21.23 7.14
CA VAL A 345 0.64 -19.95 7.04
C VAL A 345 1.40 -18.97 6.13
N VAL A 346 0.67 -18.23 5.28
CA VAL A 346 1.25 -17.18 4.45
C VAL A 346 1.94 -16.11 5.30
N PRO A 347 3.05 -15.49 4.83
CA PRO A 347 3.85 -14.57 5.65
C PRO A 347 3.05 -13.48 6.37
N PHE A 348 2.05 -12.88 5.70
CA PHE A 348 1.22 -11.82 6.26
C PHE A 348 0.46 -12.21 7.54
N PHE A 349 0.07 -13.47 7.70
CA PHE A 349 -0.73 -13.94 8.85
C PHE A 349 0.07 -14.79 9.86
N ARG A 350 1.40 -14.88 9.71
CA ARG A 350 2.23 -15.75 10.56
C ARG A 350 2.33 -15.26 11.99
N ASP A 351 2.57 -13.96 12.16
CA ASP A 351 2.69 -13.27 13.45
C ASP A 351 1.69 -12.12 13.47
N PRO A 352 0.39 -12.40 13.68
CA PRO A 352 -0.68 -11.44 13.45
C PRO A 352 -0.71 -10.37 14.54
N HIS A 353 0.05 -9.29 14.35
CA HIS A 353 -0.04 -8.04 15.11
C HIS A 353 -1.13 -7.13 14.53
N ILE A 354 -2.30 -7.72 14.26
CA ILE A 354 -3.39 -7.08 13.55
C ILE A 354 -4.76 -7.45 14.12
N VAL A 355 -5.69 -6.52 14.01
CA VAL A 355 -7.12 -6.74 14.18
C VAL A 355 -7.89 -6.21 12.97
N ASP A 356 -8.99 -6.89 12.64
CA ASP A 356 -9.82 -6.54 11.50
C ASP A 356 -10.74 -5.36 11.84
N VAL A 357 -10.63 -4.28 11.09
CA VAL A 357 -11.45 -3.06 11.25
C VAL A 357 -12.20 -2.74 9.96
N THR A 358 -12.37 -3.72 9.07
CA THR A 358 -12.97 -3.49 7.74
C THR A 358 -14.38 -2.89 7.85
N ALA A 359 -15.18 -3.33 8.82
CA ALA A 359 -16.53 -2.83 9.05
C ALA A 359 -16.56 -1.32 9.32
N ASP A 360 -15.52 -0.75 9.94
CA ASP A 360 -15.41 0.69 10.22
C ASP A 360 -15.13 1.51 8.97
N TYR A 361 -14.43 0.90 8.01
CA TYR A 361 -13.97 1.54 6.78
C TYR A 361 -14.78 1.16 5.54
N ALA A 362 -15.86 0.39 5.64
CA ALA A 362 -16.67 0.01 4.49
C ALA A 362 -18.11 0.52 4.62
N LYS A 363 -18.65 1.14 3.55
CA LYS A 363 -20.09 1.43 3.43
C LYS A 363 -20.88 0.19 3.06
N THR A 364 -20.36 -0.58 2.10
CA THR A 364 -21.00 -1.77 1.56
C THR A 364 -20.06 -2.95 1.75
N TYR A 365 -20.41 -3.87 2.64
CA TYR A 365 -19.62 -5.06 2.91
C TYR A 365 -20.53 -6.22 3.34
N LYS A 366 -20.01 -7.43 3.21
CA LYS A 366 -20.65 -8.64 3.73
C LYS A 366 -20.00 -8.96 5.07
N LYS A 367 -20.80 -8.91 6.15
CA LYS A 367 -20.37 -9.35 7.49
C LYS A 367 -19.90 -10.81 7.48
N LYS A 368 -20.60 -11.65 6.72
CA LYS A 368 -20.22 -13.02 6.40
C LYS A 368 -20.40 -13.22 4.90
N LEU A 369 -19.31 -13.42 4.18
CA LEU A 369 -19.31 -13.75 2.76
C LEU A 369 -19.21 -15.27 2.62
N GLU A 370 -20.34 -15.91 2.35
CA GLU A 370 -20.38 -17.35 2.04
C GLU A 370 -20.08 -17.59 0.57
N ILE A 371 -19.15 -18.50 0.28
CA ILE A 371 -18.76 -18.85 -1.08
C ILE A 371 -19.59 -20.05 -1.54
N PRO A 372 -20.39 -19.91 -2.61
CA PRO A 372 -21.18 -21.02 -3.14
C PRO A 372 -20.30 -22.20 -3.56
N ALA A 373 -20.70 -23.42 -3.19
CA ALA A 373 -19.98 -24.63 -3.57
C ALA A 373 -19.85 -24.80 -5.10
N SER A 374 -20.81 -24.26 -5.87
CA SER A 374 -20.78 -24.25 -7.34
C SER A 374 -19.63 -23.42 -7.94
N MET A 375 -19.05 -22.48 -7.18
CA MET A 375 -17.88 -21.71 -7.61
C MET A 375 -16.56 -22.44 -7.35
N LEU A 376 -16.56 -23.42 -6.45
CA LEU A 376 -15.36 -24.14 -6.05
C LEU A 376 -14.99 -25.19 -7.08
N TYR A 377 -13.72 -25.23 -7.45
CA TYR A 377 -13.20 -26.31 -8.27
C TYR A 377 -13.24 -27.64 -7.52
N LEU A 378 -13.56 -28.72 -8.26
CA LEU A 378 -13.49 -30.08 -7.75
C LEU A 378 -12.09 -30.43 -7.20
N GLY A 379 -12.06 -30.98 -5.99
CA GLY A 379 -10.86 -31.47 -5.34
C GLY A 379 -10.93 -31.37 -3.83
N LYS A 380 -9.97 -31.97 -3.12
CA LYS A 380 -9.82 -31.82 -1.67
C LYS A 380 -8.63 -30.89 -1.35
N PRO A 381 -8.82 -29.88 -0.49
CA PRO A 381 -7.72 -29.01 -0.11
C PRO A 381 -6.75 -29.75 0.80
N ARG A 382 -5.45 -29.49 0.63
CA ARG A 382 -4.42 -30.04 1.54
C ARG A 382 -4.36 -29.22 2.83
N SER A 383 -4.45 -27.91 2.68
CA SER A 383 -4.55 -26.97 3.79
C SER A 383 -6.00 -26.79 4.21
N ARG A 384 -6.26 -26.67 5.51
CA ARG A 384 -7.58 -26.27 6.03
C ARG A 384 -7.76 -24.76 6.13
N ILE A 385 -6.81 -23.98 5.62
CA ILE A 385 -6.87 -22.53 5.54
C ILE A 385 -7.04 -22.13 4.08
N ALA A 386 -8.15 -21.48 3.78
CA ALA A 386 -8.33 -20.77 2.52
C ALA A 386 -8.05 -19.28 2.72
N TYR A 387 -7.50 -18.67 1.68
CA TYR A 387 -7.24 -17.25 1.59
C TYR A 387 -8.14 -16.61 0.54
N LEU A 388 -8.71 -15.48 0.90
CA LEU A 388 -9.29 -14.55 -0.05
C LEU A 388 -8.17 -13.64 -0.54
N CYS A 389 -7.91 -13.66 -1.84
CA CYS A 389 -6.82 -12.92 -2.45
C CYS A 389 -7.34 -11.74 -3.26
N GLY A 390 -6.68 -10.60 -3.15
CA GLY A 390 -6.86 -9.46 -4.06
C GLY A 390 -5.93 -9.56 -5.27
N SER A 391 -6.31 -8.93 -6.38
CA SER A 391 -5.49 -8.91 -7.60
C SER A 391 -4.38 -7.87 -7.51
N SER A 392 -3.14 -8.27 -7.78
CA SER A 392 -1.96 -7.40 -7.83
C SER A 392 -1.12 -7.76 -9.06
N ARG A 393 -1.28 -7.00 -10.17
CA ARG A 393 -0.71 -7.34 -11.49
C ARG A 393 -1.01 -8.80 -11.89
N MET A 394 0.04 -9.63 -12.04
CA MET A 394 -0.04 -11.06 -12.36
C MET A 394 -0.17 -11.96 -11.13
N ASP A 395 -0.10 -11.40 -9.92
CA ASP A 395 -0.15 -12.12 -8.66
C ASP A 395 -1.51 -11.96 -7.97
N TRP A 396 -1.72 -12.83 -6.99
CA TRP A 396 -2.89 -12.83 -6.12
C TRP A 396 -2.40 -12.77 -4.68
N GLU A 397 -2.72 -11.68 -3.98
CA GLU A 397 -2.20 -11.43 -2.64
C GLU A 397 -3.22 -11.82 -1.58
N PRO A 398 -2.92 -12.75 -0.66
CA PRO A 398 -3.79 -13.09 0.47
C PRO A 398 -4.09 -11.86 1.33
N VAL A 399 -5.36 -11.49 1.42
CA VAL A 399 -5.82 -10.34 2.24
C VAL A 399 -6.76 -10.75 3.35
N ALA A 400 -7.41 -11.91 3.27
CA ALA A 400 -8.21 -12.49 4.36
C ALA A 400 -8.00 -14.00 4.41
N TRP A 401 -8.40 -14.64 5.52
CA TRP A 401 -8.34 -16.09 5.68
C TRP A 401 -9.64 -16.63 6.29
N ALA A 402 -9.90 -17.92 6.09
CA ALA A 402 -10.99 -18.67 6.69
C ALA A 402 -10.67 -20.17 6.77
N GLU A 403 -11.34 -20.89 7.66
CA GLU A 403 -11.32 -22.36 7.66
C GLU A 403 -12.01 -22.88 6.39
N PHE A 404 -11.43 -23.93 5.81
CA PHE A 404 -11.92 -24.56 4.59
C PHE A 404 -11.79 -26.07 4.66
N ASP A 405 -12.92 -26.77 4.58
CA ASP A 405 -13.00 -28.24 4.58
C ASP A 405 -13.16 -28.85 3.18
N GLY A 406 -13.35 -28.01 2.16
CA GLY A 406 -13.64 -28.41 0.78
C GLY A 406 -15.07 -28.14 0.34
N GLU A 407 -16.00 -27.90 1.27
CA GLU A 407 -17.43 -27.71 1.01
C GLU A 407 -17.93 -26.35 1.51
N HIS A 408 -17.54 -25.97 2.74
CA HIS A 408 -17.99 -24.75 3.40
C HIS A 408 -16.84 -23.76 3.48
N LEU A 409 -17.08 -22.54 3.01
CA LEU A 409 -16.12 -21.44 3.09
C LEU A 409 -16.83 -20.12 3.29
N ALA A 410 -16.47 -19.42 4.37
CA ALA A 410 -17.02 -18.12 4.68
C ALA A 410 -15.96 -17.17 5.24
N PHE A 411 -15.87 -15.97 4.66
CA PHE A 411 -14.98 -14.91 5.13
C PHE A 411 -15.75 -13.85 5.90
N SER A 412 -15.16 -13.31 6.97
CA SER A 412 -15.78 -12.23 7.75
C SER A 412 -15.43 -10.85 7.20
N ASP A 413 -16.39 -9.92 7.30
CA ASP A 413 -16.24 -8.49 7.05
C ASP A 413 -15.53 -8.14 5.73
N VAL A 414 -16.05 -8.60 4.60
CA VAL A 414 -15.45 -8.40 3.28
C VAL A 414 -16.16 -7.28 2.54
N GLN A 415 -15.42 -6.23 2.17
CA GLN A 415 -15.95 -5.22 1.26
C GLN A 415 -16.09 -5.82 -0.15
N ILE A 416 -17.26 -5.59 -0.76
CA ILE A 416 -17.64 -6.11 -2.07
C ILE A 416 -17.23 -5.14 -3.19
N GLU A 417 -17.33 -5.58 -4.45
CA GLU A 417 -16.89 -4.91 -5.70
C GLU A 417 -15.45 -5.19 -6.17
N PRO A 418 -14.38 -5.20 -5.34
CA PRO A 418 -13.06 -5.60 -5.82
C PRO A 418 -13.05 -7.02 -6.38
N VAL A 419 -12.21 -7.24 -7.40
CA VAL A 419 -11.97 -8.59 -7.92
C VAL A 419 -11.12 -9.39 -6.94
N MET A 420 -11.63 -10.58 -6.62
CA MET A 420 -11.08 -11.50 -5.65
C MET A 420 -10.87 -12.88 -6.26
N ARG A 421 -10.05 -13.69 -5.59
CA ARG A 421 -9.86 -15.09 -5.91
C ARG A 421 -9.55 -15.90 -4.67
N ILE A 422 -9.99 -17.15 -4.61
CA ILE A 422 -9.73 -18.01 -3.46
C ILE A 422 -8.55 -18.94 -3.74
N ALA A 423 -7.67 -19.08 -2.76
CA ALA A 423 -6.52 -19.98 -2.82
C ALA A 423 -6.24 -20.67 -1.48
N THR A 424 -5.67 -21.87 -1.51
CA THR A 424 -4.94 -22.45 -0.37
C THR A 424 -3.45 -22.17 -0.53
N TYR A 425 -2.69 -22.19 0.56
CA TYR A 425 -1.23 -22.07 0.52
C TYR A 425 -0.59 -23.44 0.73
N GLU A 426 -0.03 -24.00 -0.33
CA GLU A 426 0.48 -25.37 -0.35
C GLU A 426 1.93 -25.36 -0.84
N ARG A 427 2.86 -25.86 0.01
CA ARG A 427 4.30 -25.95 -0.32
C ARG A 427 4.92 -24.63 -0.78
N GLY A 428 4.57 -23.54 -0.11
CA GLY A 428 5.11 -22.22 -0.40
C GLY A 428 4.44 -21.49 -1.57
N ARG A 429 3.39 -22.05 -2.18
CA ARG A 429 2.71 -21.48 -3.36
C ARG A 429 1.20 -21.46 -3.18
N LEU A 430 0.54 -20.53 -3.86
CA LEU A 430 -0.92 -20.48 -3.90
C LEU A 430 -1.47 -21.53 -4.87
N ARG A 431 -2.52 -22.24 -4.44
CA ARG A 431 -3.32 -23.13 -5.27
C ARG A 431 -4.75 -22.60 -5.31
N TYR A 432 -5.22 -22.23 -6.50
CA TYR A 432 -6.52 -21.59 -6.68
C TYR A 432 -7.71 -22.57 -6.62
N TRP A 433 -8.80 -22.10 -6.02
CA TRP A 433 -10.06 -22.83 -5.84
C TRP A 433 -11.24 -22.25 -6.59
N THR A 434 -11.11 -21.02 -7.12
CA THR A 434 -12.12 -20.39 -7.96
C THR A 434 -11.47 -19.74 -9.17
N ASP A 435 -12.29 -19.48 -10.21
CA ASP A 435 -11.99 -18.40 -11.14
C ASP A 435 -12.03 -17.06 -10.38
N PRO A 436 -11.41 -15.99 -10.91
CA PRO A 436 -11.60 -14.66 -10.34
C PRO A 436 -13.07 -14.28 -10.32
N PHE A 437 -13.50 -13.54 -9.29
CA PHE A 437 -14.88 -13.08 -9.17
C PHE A 437 -14.96 -11.73 -8.47
N GLU A 438 -16.05 -11.01 -8.70
CA GLU A 438 -16.47 -9.85 -7.90
C GLU A 438 -17.89 -10.09 -7.37
N ILE A 439 -18.28 -9.28 -6.39
CA ILE A 439 -19.64 -9.27 -5.87
C ILE A 439 -20.24 -7.92 -6.20
N THR A 440 -21.35 -7.92 -6.93
CA THR A 440 -22.05 -6.69 -7.31
C THR A 440 -22.73 -6.04 -6.11
N VAL A 441 -23.16 -4.79 -6.26
CA VAL A 441 -23.89 -4.07 -5.21
C VAL A 441 -25.22 -4.75 -4.83
N SER A 442 -25.82 -5.53 -5.75
CA SER A 442 -27.00 -6.37 -5.46
C SER A 442 -26.66 -7.63 -4.64
N GLY A 443 -25.38 -7.96 -4.49
CA GLY A 443 -24.90 -9.12 -3.77
C GLY A 443 -24.76 -10.38 -4.64
N GLU A 444 -24.83 -10.25 -5.97
CA GLU A 444 -24.65 -11.36 -6.90
C GLU A 444 -23.18 -11.57 -7.21
N PHE A 445 -22.80 -12.83 -7.41
CA PHE A 445 -21.45 -13.20 -7.84
C PHE A 445 -21.33 -13.04 -9.36
N HIS A 446 -20.37 -12.24 -9.78
CA HIS A 446 -19.95 -12.19 -11.18
C HIS A 446 -18.59 -12.88 -11.28
N VAL A 447 -18.57 -14.02 -11.98
CA VAL A 447 -17.37 -14.87 -12.14
C VAL A 447 -16.76 -14.65 -13.52
N PHE A 448 -15.46 -14.38 -13.55
CA PHE A 448 -14.70 -14.11 -14.78
C PHE A 448 -14.14 -15.40 -15.40
N THR A 449 -15.04 -16.30 -15.79
CA THR A 449 -14.68 -17.57 -16.45
C THR A 449 -14.48 -17.35 -17.95
N PRO A 450 -13.31 -17.67 -18.52
CA PRO A 450 -13.08 -17.60 -19.97
C PRO A 450 -14.06 -18.50 -20.73
N SER A 451 -14.77 -17.93 -21.70
CA SER A 451 -15.69 -18.65 -22.58
C SER A 451 -14.96 -19.31 -23.76
N ASP A 452 -15.57 -20.34 -24.34
CA ASP A 452 -15.15 -20.90 -25.65
C ASP A 452 -15.42 -19.92 -26.81
N SER A 453 -16.35 -18.98 -26.62
CA SER A 453 -16.58 -17.91 -27.59
C SER A 453 -15.46 -16.87 -27.50
N VAL A 454 -15.02 -16.39 -28.66
CA VAL A 454 -13.94 -15.42 -28.76
C VAL A 454 -14.38 -14.10 -29.36
N GLN A 455 -13.59 -13.05 -29.13
CA GLN A 455 -13.74 -11.72 -29.70
C GLN A 455 -12.38 -11.12 -30.05
N ASP A 456 -12.36 -10.15 -30.95
CA ASP A 456 -11.19 -9.32 -31.18
C ASP A 456 -11.23 -8.16 -30.19
N VAL A 457 -10.08 -7.79 -29.63
CA VAL A 457 -9.95 -6.70 -28.66
C VAL A 457 -8.95 -5.67 -29.16
N THR A 458 -9.34 -4.40 -29.08
CA THR A 458 -8.46 -3.26 -29.36
C THR A 458 -8.16 -2.55 -28.05
N LEU A 459 -6.87 -2.45 -27.71
CA LEU A 459 -6.39 -1.91 -26.44
C LEU A 459 -5.63 -0.61 -26.66
N PHE A 460 -5.86 0.38 -25.79
CA PHE A 460 -5.27 1.72 -25.86
C PHE A 460 -4.48 2.10 -24.61
N ALA A 461 -4.60 1.32 -23.52
CA ALA A 461 -3.90 1.59 -22.27
C ALA A 461 -3.64 0.29 -21.48
N LYS A 462 -2.61 0.34 -20.62
CA LYS A 462 -2.25 -0.74 -19.68
C LYS A 462 -2.75 -0.49 -18.25
N TYR A 463 -3.24 0.71 -17.95
CA TYR A 463 -3.74 1.10 -16.63
C TYR A 463 -4.93 2.08 -16.74
N PRO A 464 -5.82 2.18 -15.72
CA PRO A 464 -6.90 3.17 -15.71
C PRO A 464 -6.40 4.60 -15.88
N LEU A 465 -7.01 5.33 -16.82
CA LEU A 465 -6.67 6.71 -17.13
C LEU A 465 -7.36 7.74 -16.22
N TRP A 466 -7.95 7.35 -15.08
CA TRP A 466 -8.67 8.28 -14.19
C TRP A 466 -7.80 9.43 -13.67
N GLN A 467 -6.50 9.19 -13.49
CA GLN A 467 -5.56 10.23 -13.10
C GLN A 467 -5.21 11.18 -14.25
N ASP A 468 -5.37 10.71 -15.49
CA ASP A 468 -5.14 11.46 -16.72
C ASP A 468 -6.41 12.20 -17.18
N GLU A 469 -7.59 11.75 -16.74
CA GLU A 469 -8.89 12.34 -17.06
C GLU A 469 -8.94 13.83 -16.76
N LYS A 470 -8.29 14.27 -15.67
CA LYS A 470 -8.18 15.69 -15.32
C LYS A 470 -7.43 16.50 -16.39
N TYR A 471 -6.37 15.93 -16.99
CA TYR A 471 -5.57 16.59 -18.02
C TYR A 471 -6.32 16.60 -19.35
N GLN A 472 -6.96 15.48 -19.70
CA GLN A 472 -7.81 15.39 -20.89
C GLN A 472 -8.97 16.41 -20.82
N LYS A 473 -9.64 16.53 -19.67
CA LYS A 473 -10.73 17.51 -19.45
C LYS A 473 -10.26 18.96 -19.52
N ARG A 474 -9.01 19.24 -19.10
CA ARG A 474 -8.39 20.57 -19.19
C ARG A 474 -8.10 21.03 -20.62
N MET A 475 -8.18 20.14 -21.62
CA MET A 475 -8.05 20.52 -23.02
C MET A 475 -9.37 20.94 -23.65
N ILE A 476 -10.53 20.63 -23.04
CA ILE A 476 -11.85 20.96 -23.60
C ILE A 476 -12.03 22.48 -23.62
N GLY A 477 -12.33 23.02 -24.79
CA GLY A 477 -12.37 24.46 -25.08
C GLY A 477 -11.03 25.03 -25.55
N GLY A 478 -9.96 24.24 -25.58
CA GLY A 478 -8.67 24.64 -26.15
C GLY A 478 -8.76 24.78 -27.67
N VAL A 479 -7.97 25.68 -28.22
CA VAL A 479 -8.09 26.11 -29.63
C VAL A 479 -6.74 26.00 -30.33
N PHE A 480 -6.75 25.40 -31.51
CA PHE A 480 -5.65 25.50 -32.47
C PHE A 480 -5.91 26.66 -33.41
N GLU A 481 -4.92 27.55 -33.54
CA GLU A 481 -5.02 28.78 -34.31
C GLU A 481 -3.87 28.89 -35.31
N GLY A 482 -4.16 29.49 -36.47
CA GLY A 482 -3.19 29.84 -37.49
C GLY A 482 -3.18 31.34 -37.75
N SER A 483 -2.02 31.91 -38.09
CA SER A 483 -1.89 33.33 -38.44
C SER A 483 -0.70 33.58 -39.37
N ASN A 484 -0.73 34.72 -40.07
CA ASN A 484 0.44 35.30 -40.74
C ASN A 484 1.00 36.51 -39.96
N ASP A 485 0.39 36.86 -38.84
CA ASP A 485 0.85 37.87 -37.87
C ASP A 485 1.46 37.15 -36.65
N PRO A 486 2.73 37.42 -36.29
CA PRO A 486 3.38 36.78 -35.14
C PRO A 486 2.67 37.04 -33.80
N ASP A 487 1.91 38.13 -33.69
CA ASP A 487 1.15 38.46 -32.48
C ASP A 487 -0.27 37.85 -32.48
N PHE A 488 -0.65 37.14 -33.56
CA PHE A 488 -1.98 36.55 -33.75
C PHE A 488 -3.14 37.56 -33.56
N ARG A 489 -2.98 38.83 -33.95
CA ARG A 489 -4.07 39.83 -33.88
C ARG A 489 -5.16 39.52 -34.91
N GLN A 490 -4.74 39.00 -36.06
CA GLN A 490 -5.61 38.38 -37.06
C GLN A 490 -5.31 36.88 -37.11
N LYS A 491 -6.31 36.04 -36.92
CA LYS A 491 -6.10 34.60 -36.74
C LYS A 491 -7.28 33.80 -37.25
N GLU A 492 -6.96 32.61 -37.73
CA GLU A 492 -7.88 31.59 -38.17
C GLU A 492 -8.00 30.52 -37.08
N VAL A 493 -9.23 30.08 -36.81
CA VAL A 493 -9.44 28.91 -35.94
C VAL A 493 -9.26 27.67 -36.80
N LEU A 494 -8.16 26.94 -36.56
CA LEU A 494 -7.89 25.68 -37.24
C LEU A 494 -8.73 24.57 -36.64
N PHE A 495 -8.84 24.48 -35.32
CA PHE A 495 -9.65 23.46 -34.67
C PHE A 495 -10.03 23.86 -33.24
N LEU A 496 -11.23 23.47 -32.79
CA LEU A 496 -11.70 23.65 -31.41
C LEU A 496 -11.87 22.27 -30.76
N ILE A 497 -11.24 22.06 -29.59
CA ILE A 497 -11.38 20.82 -28.84
C ILE A 497 -12.72 20.85 -28.08
N GLU A 498 -13.77 20.29 -28.68
CA GLU A 498 -15.10 20.24 -28.06
C GLU A 498 -15.30 19.03 -27.14
N LYS A 499 -14.48 18.00 -27.31
CA LYS A 499 -14.60 16.72 -26.60
C LYS A 499 -13.28 16.30 -25.98
N GLN A 500 -13.39 15.53 -24.90
CA GLN A 500 -12.26 14.94 -24.20
C GLN A 500 -11.46 14.01 -25.13
N PRO A 501 -10.13 14.17 -25.22
CA PRO A 501 -9.27 13.21 -25.93
C PRO A 501 -9.27 11.85 -25.22
N GLU A 502 -9.54 10.77 -25.95
CA GLU A 502 -9.63 9.41 -25.40
C GLU A 502 -8.39 8.54 -25.71
N ARG A 503 -7.46 9.04 -26.53
CA ARG A 503 -6.28 8.32 -27.02
C ARG A 503 -5.00 9.10 -26.73
N LEU A 504 -3.87 8.39 -26.74
CA LEU A 504 -2.56 9.04 -26.70
C LEU A 504 -2.39 10.00 -27.87
N ARG A 505 -2.76 9.59 -29.09
CA ARG A 505 -2.69 10.44 -30.27
C ARG A 505 -4.10 10.73 -30.78
N THR A 506 -4.54 11.97 -30.65
CA THR A 506 -5.82 12.42 -31.20
C THR A 506 -5.58 13.15 -32.50
N MET A 507 -6.19 12.66 -33.59
CA MET A 507 -6.08 13.25 -34.93
C MET A 507 -7.34 14.03 -35.25
N VAL A 508 -7.16 15.25 -35.74
CA VAL A 508 -8.24 16.14 -36.19
C VAL A 508 -7.84 16.84 -37.49
N TYR A 509 -8.83 17.28 -38.25
CA TYR A 509 -8.63 18.04 -39.48
C TYR A 509 -8.92 19.51 -39.25
N SER A 510 -8.14 20.37 -39.90
CA SER A 510 -8.31 21.81 -39.82
C SER A 510 -9.63 22.25 -40.48
N HIS A 511 -10.33 23.18 -39.87
CA HIS A 511 -11.53 23.83 -40.40
C HIS A 511 -11.17 24.96 -41.39
N SER A 512 -9.91 25.39 -41.43
CA SER A 512 -9.42 26.44 -42.34
C SER A 512 -8.28 25.92 -43.19
N LEU A 513 -8.34 26.22 -44.49
CA LEU A 513 -7.30 25.89 -45.48
C LEU A 513 -6.47 27.13 -45.86
N ILE A 514 -6.58 28.22 -45.10
CA ILE A 514 -5.79 29.43 -45.33
C ILE A 514 -4.33 29.17 -44.94
N PRO A 515 -3.35 29.46 -45.82
CA PRO A 515 -1.94 29.30 -45.48
C PRO A 515 -1.55 30.20 -44.30
N CYS A 516 -0.96 29.60 -43.26
CA CYS A 516 -0.53 30.27 -42.04
C CYS A 516 0.96 30.03 -41.80
N ARG A 517 1.71 31.06 -41.44
CA ARG A 517 3.12 30.94 -41.05
C ARG A 517 3.28 30.57 -39.58
N TYR A 518 2.43 31.12 -38.72
CA TYR A 518 2.44 30.88 -37.28
C TYR A 518 1.25 29.99 -36.94
N VAL A 519 1.49 28.95 -36.15
CA VAL A 519 0.46 28.03 -35.67
C VAL A 519 0.63 27.84 -34.18
N ARG A 520 -0.46 27.74 -33.42
CA ARG A 520 -0.39 27.52 -31.97
C ARG A 520 -1.59 26.76 -31.43
N TYR A 521 -1.40 26.18 -30.26
CA TYR A 521 -2.45 25.73 -29.35
C TYR A 521 -2.57 26.73 -28.18
N ILE A 522 -3.79 27.14 -27.87
CA ILE A 522 -4.13 27.91 -26.67
C ILE A 522 -4.92 27.02 -25.71
N GLY A 523 -4.45 26.96 -24.46
CA GLY A 523 -5.17 26.29 -23.38
C GLY A 523 -6.43 27.06 -22.96
N PRO A 524 -7.54 26.37 -22.64
CA PRO A 524 -8.75 27.04 -22.15
C PRO A 524 -8.56 27.61 -20.74
N GLU A 525 -9.53 28.39 -20.27
CA GLU A 525 -9.58 28.82 -18.88
C GLU A 525 -9.51 27.63 -17.90
N LYS A 526 -8.70 27.76 -16.84
CA LYS A 526 -8.41 26.72 -15.84
C LYS A 526 -7.71 25.47 -16.42
N GLY A 527 -7.21 25.56 -17.66
CA GLY A 527 -6.59 24.46 -18.37
C GLY A 527 -5.08 24.32 -18.16
N HIS A 528 -4.39 25.37 -17.68
CA HIS A 528 -2.92 25.42 -17.58
C HIS A 528 -2.20 25.06 -18.89
N CYS A 529 -2.87 25.18 -20.04
CA CYS A 529 -2.36 24.77 -21.34
C CYS A 529 -1.73 23.36 -21.35
N ASN A 530 -2.32 22.40 -20.61
CA ASN A 530 -1.77 21.06 -20.51
C ASN A 530 -1.80 20.32 -21.86
N VAL A 531 -0.63 20.12 -22.45
CA VAL A 531 -0.43 19.37 -23.70
C VAL A 531 0.94 18.71 -23.68
N ALA A 532 1.01 17.45 -24.07
CA ALA A 532 2.26 16.69 -24.12
C ALA A 532 2.96 16.87 -25.47
N GLU A 533 2.24 16.72 -26.58
CA GLU A 533 2.83 16.80 -27.92
C GLU A 533 1.81 17.36 -28.91
N ILE A 534 2.29 18.12 -29.90
CA ILE A 534 1.51 18.65 -31.01
C ILE A 534 2.30 18.47 -32.32
N GLU A 535 1.63 17.91 -33.31
CA GLU A 535 2.15 17.76 -34.67
C GLU A 535 1.18 18.43 -35.66
N PHE A 536 1.71 19.31 -36.51
CA PHE A 536 0.96 19.92 -37.61
C PHE A 536 1.38 19.30 -38.94
N TYR A 537 0.44 19.07 -39.85
CA TYR A 537 0.70 18.48 -41.15
C TYR A 537 0.06 19.30 -42.28
N GLU A 538 0.78 19.43 -43.39
CA GLU A 538 0.20 19.88 -44.66
C GLU A 538 -0.58 18.75 -45.33
N ALA A 539 -1.48 19.11 -46.25
CA ALA A 539 -2.22 18.16 -47.07
C ALA A 539 -1.26 17.22 -47.83
N GLY A 540 -1.43 15.91 -47.67
CA GLY A 540 -0.57 14.89 -48.27
C GLY A 540 0.82 14.75 -47.62
N GLY A 541 1.14 15.54 -46.60
CA GLY A 541 2.39 15.45 -45.86
C GLY A 541 2.48 14.18 -45.00
N LEU A 542 3.59 13.45 -45.14
CA LEU A 542 3.87 12.24 -44.36
C LEU A 542 4.59 12.54 -43.03
N LEU A 543 5.25 13.69 -42.93
CA LEU A 543 6.05 14.11 -41.78
C LEU A 543 5.44 15.35 -41.12
N PRO A 544 5.56 15.50 -39.79
CA PRO A 544 5.11 16.70 -39.10
C PRO A 544 5.94 17.91 -39.54
N LEU A 545 5.28 19.06 -39.64
CA LEU A 545 5.91 20.33 -39.91
C LEU A 545 6.86 20.70 -38.78
N SER A 546 8.02 21.22 -39.15
CA SER A 546 9.02 21.74 -38.20
C SER A 546 9.10 23.26 -38.32
N GLY A 547 9.40 23.93 -37.21
CA GLY A 547 9.55 25.37 -37.14
C GLY A 547 10.27 25.78 -35.86
N ARG A 548 10.49 27.08 -35.70
CA ARG A 548 10.98 27.62 -34.42
C ARG A 548 9.84 27.56 -33.40
N ILE A 549 10.06 26.88 -32.28
CA ILE A 549 9.08 26.79 -31.21
C ILE A 549 8.87 28.18 -30.59
N ILE A 550 7.61 28.56 -30.41
CA ILE A 550 7.16 29.84 -29.85
C ILE A 550 6.07 29.57 -28.81
N GLY A 551 5.96 30.40 -27.79
CA GLY A 551 4.97 30.19 -26.74
C GLY A 551 5.16 31.10 -25.55
N THR A 552 4.28 30.92 -24.56
CA THR A 552 4.39 31.60 -23.27
C THR A 552 5.37 30.88 -22.36
N PRO A 553 6.43 31.56 -21.87
CA PRO A 553 7.36 30.95 -20.93
C PRO A 553 6.72 30.76 -19.56
N GLY A 554 7.23 29.79 -18.81
CA GLY A 554 6.89 29.55 -17.41
C GLY A 554 6.03 28.31 -17.21
N CYS A 555 6.42 27.50 -16.25
CA CYS A 555 5.71 26.30 -15.83
C CYS A 555 5.24 26.38 -14.37
N TYR A 556 4.20 25.62 -14.04
CA TYR A 556 3.60 25.54 -12.70
C TYR A 556 4.62 25.15 -11.62
N GLN A 557 5.60 24.33 -11.97
CA GLN A 557 6.67 23.85 -11.11
C GLN A 557 7.76 24.92 -10.86
N GLN A 558 7.79 25.98 -11.68
CA GLN A 558 8.74 27.10 -11.59
C GLN A 558 10.22 26.67 -11.67
N ASP A 559 10.50 25.55 -12.36
CA ASP A 559 11.83 24.95 -12.41
C ASP A 559 12.33 24.65 -13.83
N GLY A 560 11.54 24.99 -14.85
CA GLY A 560 11.82 24.79 -16.27
C GLY A 560 11.54 23.37 -16.79
N SER A 561 10.97 22.47 -15.98
CA SER A 561 10.77 21.07 -16.37
C SER A 561 9.58 20.83 -17.30
N HIS A 562 8.62 21.76 -17.35
CA HIS A 562 7.36 21.63 -18.09
C HIS A 562 7.08 22.89 -18.93
N GLU A 563 8.08 23.34 -19.69
CA GLU A 563 7.98 24.55 -20.52
C GLU A 563 7.18 24.33 -21.81
N TYR A 564 6.81 25.42 -22.48
CA TYR A 564 6.03 25.36 -23.73
C TYR A 564 6.73 24.55 -24.84
N THR A 565 8.06 24.45 -24.78
CA THR A 565 8.89 23.65 -25.70
C THR A 565 8.63 22.16 -25.60
N ASN A 566 8.15 21.68 -24.46
CA ASN A 566 7.88 20.26 -24.26
C ASN A 566 6.74 19.74 -25.14
N ALA A 567 5.92 20.62 -25.73
CA ALA A 567 4.86 20.23 -26.66
C ALA A 567 5.35 19.84 -28.07
N PHE A 568 6.67 19.96 -28.32
CA PHE A 568 7.31 19.69 -29.60
C PHE A 568 8.66 18.99 -29.44
N ASP A 569 8.87 18.26 -28.34
CA ASP A 569 10.15 17.60 -28.05
C ASP A 569 10.19 16.14 -28.52
N GLY A 570 9.08 15.64 -29.08
CA GLY A 570 8.94 14.28 -29.58
C GLY A 570 8.71 13.25 -28.46
N ASN A 571 8.49 13.68 -27.21
CA ASN A 571 8.34 12.82 -26.06
C ASN A 571 6.96 13.01 -25.39
N THR A 572 6.08 12.04 -25.59
CA THR A 572 4.73 12.05 -25.00
C THR A 572 4.68 11.93 -23.47
N GLU A 573 5.82 11.74 -22.79
CA GLU A 573 5.93 11.71 -21.32
C GLU A 573 6.18 13.10 -20.71
N THR A 574 6.76 14.02 -21.49
CA THR A 574 6.91 15.42 -21.10
C THR A 574 5.69 16.21 -21.54
N SER A 575 5.40 17.31 -20.85
CA SER A 575 4.27 18.14 -21.21
C SER A 575 4.46 19.58 -20.77
N PHE A 576 3.81 20.50 -21.48
CA PHE A 576 3.64 21.87 -21.02
C PHE A 576 2.62 21.91 -19.86
N ASP A 577 2.98 22.59 -18.77
CA ASP A 577 2.11 22.83 -17.62
C ASP A 577 2.25 24.29 -17.21
N TYR A 578 1.51 25.18 -17.87
CA TYR A 578 1.66 26.62 -17.74
C TYR A 578 1.41 27.11 -16.31
N THR A 579 2.21 28.09 -15.88
CA THR A 579 2.20 28.58 -14.50
C THR A 579 0.83 29.12 -14.06
N GLU A 580 0.13 29.83 -14.94
CA GLU A 580 -1.19 30.38 -14.64
C GLU A 580 -2.32 29.49 -15.15
N PRO A 581 -3.51 29.54 -14.52
CA PRO A 581 -4.67 28.76 -14.95
C PRO A 581 -5.19 29.14 -16.35
N TYR A 582 -4.80 30.29 -16.91
CA TYR A 582 -5.20 30.76 -18.24
C TYR A 582 -4.09 31.62 -18.87
N GLY A 583 -4.13 31.75 -20.20
CA GLY A 583 -3.21 32.60 -20.97
C GLY A 583 -2.01 31.86 -21.57
N GLY A 584 -1.83 30.59 -21.21
CA GLY A 584 -0.76 29.75 -21.75
C GLY A 584 -1.04 29.32 -23.19
N TRP A 585 -0.01 29.37 -24.03
CA TRP A 585 -0.05 28.85 -25.40
C TRP A 585 1.33 28.40 -25.88
N THR A 586 1.34 27.48 -26.84
CA THR A 586 2.56 26.95 -27.46
C THR A 586 2.34 26.69 -28.95
N GLY A 587 3.36 26.84 -29.77
CA GLY A 587 3.23 26.83 -31.22
C GLY A 587 4.54 26.83 -31.99
N LEU A 588 4.44 26.99 -33.31
CA LEU A 588 5.57 27.04 -34.24
C LEU A 588 5.49 28.29 -35.12
N ASP A 589 6.65 28.92 -35.34
CA ASP A 589 6.92 29.75 -36.51
C ASP A 589 7.50 28.83 -37.60
N LEU A 590 6.68 28.53 -38.61
CA LEU A 590 7.03 27.64 -39.73
C LEU A 590 8.01 28.28 -40.73
N GLY A 591 8.34 29.57 -40.55
CA GLY A 591 9.21 30.34 -41.45
C GLY A 591 8.54 30.76 -42.76
N THR A 592 7.64 29.93 -43.30
CA THR A 592 6.85 30.20 -44.50
C THR A 592 5.38 29.81 -44.29
N PRO A 593 4.40 30.51 -44.89
CA PRO A 593 3.00 30.14 -44.79
C PRO A 593 2.72 28.75 -45.36
N LYS A 594 2.08 27.89 -44.57
CA LYS A 594 1.70 26.52 -44.93
C LYS A 594 0.20 26.31 -44.72
N VAL A 595 -0.42 25.49 -45.56
CA VAL A 595 -1.82 25.08 -45.36
C VAL A 595 -1.84 23.94 -44.36
N ILE A 596 -2.43 24.18 -43.19
CA ILE A 596 -2.56 23.14 -42.16
C ILE A 596 -3.80 22.33 -42.47
N ASP A 597 -3.62 21.04 -42.73
CA ASP A 597 -4.70 20.12 -43.06
C ASP A 597 -5.06 19.23 -41.86
N LYS A 598 -4.04 18.73 -41.17
CA LYS A 598 -4.18 17.75 -40.09
C LYS A 598 -3.36 18.15 -38.88
N ILE A 599 -3.94 17.95 -37.71
CA ILE A 599 -3.31 18.20 -36.40
C ILE A 599 -3.39 16.90 -35.62
N ILE A 600 -2.27 16.48 -35.03
CA ILE A 600 -2.21 15.38 -34.07
C ILE A 600 -1.75 15.96 -32.75
N TYR A 601 -2.44 15.63 -31.66
CA TYR A 601 -2.08 16.13 -30.34
C TYR A 601 -2.25 15.07 -29.25
N THR A 602 -1.45 15.21 -28.20
CA THR A 602 -1.42 14.33 -27.04
C THR A 602 -1.68 15.12 -25.76
N PRO A 603 -2.66 14.72 -24.93
CA PRO A 603 -2.86 15.33 -23.62
C PRO A 603 -1.68 15.03 -22.69
N ALA A 604 -1.40 15.93 -21.74
CA ALA A 604 -0.52 15.59 -20.62
C ALA A 604 -1.01 14.31 -19.94
N ASN A 605 -0.10 13.41 -19.60
CA ASN A 605 -0.45 12.06 -19.16
C ASN A 605 0.63 11.45 -18.25
N ARG A 606 0.32 10.28 -17.66
CA ARG A 606 1.20 9.53 -16.76
C ARG A 606 1.80 8.26 -17.39
N ASP A 607 1.98 8.24 -18.71
CA ASP A 607 2.62 7.13 -19.44
C ASP A 607 1.92 5.77 -19.27
N ASN A 608 0.59 5.77 -19.36
CA ASN A 608 -0.24 4.57 -19.23
C ASN A 608 -0.94 4.12 -20.51
N TYR A 609 -0.81 4.89 -21.59
CA TYR A 609 -1.30 4.49 -22.91
C TYR A 609 -0.41 3.41 -23.54
N VAL A 610 -0.94 2.75 -24.56
CA VAL A 610 -0.14 1.98 -25.51
C VAL A 610 0.71 2.95 -26.34
N ARG A 611 2.00 2.64 -26.49
CA ARG A 611 2.97 3.46 -27.21
C ARG A 611 3.62 2.66 -28.32
N SER A 612 3.90 3.36 -29.42
CA SER A 612 4.65 2.77 -30.51
C SER A 612 6.04 2.35 -30.04
N LEU A 613 6.54 1.24 -30.57
CA LEU A 613 7.83 0.60 -30.30
C LEU A 613 7.96 -0.07 -28.92
N ASP A 614 6.95 0.02 -28.06
CA ASP A 614 6.92 -0.74 -26.82
C ASP A 614 6.39 -2.17 -27.06
N ASP A 615 6.94 -3.12 -26.30
CA ASP A 615 6.58 -4.52 -26.34
C ASP A 615 5.54 -4.84 -25.26
N TYR A 616 4.41 -5.38 -25.68
CA TYR A 616 3.31 -5.72 -24.79
C TYR A 616 2.94 -7.19 -24.86
N GLU A 617 2.43 -7.74 -23.76
CA GLU A 617 1.89 -9.08 -23.69
C GLU A 617 0.49 -9.05 -23.08
N LEU A 618 -0.49 -9.60 -23.79
CA LEU A 618 -1.84 -9.76 -23.28
C LEU A 618 -1.98 -11.15 -22.64
N SER A 619 -2.43 -11.20 -21.39
CA SER A 619 -2.72 -12.44 -20.68
C SER A 619 -4.17 -12.47 -20.21
N TYR A 620 -4.73 -13.67 -20.07
CA TYR A 620 -6.04 -13.89 -19.45
C TYR A 620 -5.94 -14.90 -18.30
N CYS A 621 -6.76 -14.68 -17.27
CA CYS A 621 -6.73 -15.51 -16.07
C CYS A 621 -7.53 -16.81 -16.27
N THR A 622 -6.98 -17.94 -15.80
CA THR A 622 -7.61 -19.27 -15.85
C THR A 622 -7.47 -19.99 -14.52
N LYS A 623 -8.12 -21.14 -14.36
CA LYS A 623 -7.92 -22.09 -13.26
C LYS A 623 -6.45 -22.39 -12.93
N ARG A 624 -5.57 -22.45 -13.93
CA ARG A 624 -4.15 -22.75 -13.73
C ARG A 624 -3.27 -21.52 -13.55
N GLY A 625 -3.87 -20.33 -13.42
CA GLY A 625 -3.16 -19.05 -13.43
C GLY A 625 -3.30 -18.34 -14.78
N TRP A 626 -2.40 -17.41 -15.05
CA TRP A 626 -2.40 -16.62 -16.27
C TRP A 626 -1.97 -17.42 -17.49
N ARG A 627 -2.63 -17.20 -18.62
CA ARG A 627 -2.22 -17.71 -19.93
C ARG A 627 -2.05 -16.55 -20.89
N THR A 628 -0.93 -16.55 -21.61
CA THR A 628 -0.61 -15.56 -22.63
C THR A 628 -1.46 -15.75 -23.88
N LEU A 629 -1.81 -14.63 -24.52
CA LEU A 629 -2.39 -14.52 -25.87
C LEU A 629 -1.35 -14.04 -26.89
N GLY A 630 -0.08 -13.96 -26.47
CA GLY A 630 1.05 -13.56 -27.29
C GLY A 630 1.59 -12.18 -26.94
N GLN A 631 2.82 -11.94 -27.38
CA GLN A 631 3.49 -10.65 -27.29
C GLN A 631 3.36 -9.91 -28.64
N GLN A 632 3.23 -8.59 -28.59
CA GLN A 632 3.22 -7.71 -29.76
C GLN A 632 4.02 -6.45 -29.48
N THR A 633 4.87 -6.06 -30.42
CA THR A 633 5.41 -4.70 -30.48
C THR A 633 4.35 -3.79 -31.06
N ALA A 634 3.93 -2.76 -30.31
CA ALA A 634 2.95 -1.81 -30.79
C ALA A 634 3.56 -0.95 -31.90
N MET A 635 2.91 -0.87 -33.06
CA MET A 635 3.34 0.02 -34.15
C MET A 635 2.64 1.39 -34.07
N LEU A 636 1.52 1.46 -33.36
CA LEU A 636 0.65 2.63 -33.18
C LEU A 636 0.32 2.78 -31.69
N ASP A 637 -0.49 3.77 -31.33
CA ASP A 637 -1.03 3.95 -29.97
C ASP A 637 -2.18 2.97 -29.63
N SER A 638 -2.18 1.79 -30.27
CA SER A 638 -3.17 0.74 -30.03
C SER A 638 -2.63 -0.65 -30.38
N LEU A 639 -3.16 -1.67 -29.70
CA LEU A 639 -2.89 -3.08 -29.98
C LEU A 639 -4.18 -3.81 -30.37
N VAL A 640 -4.09 -4.76 -31.30
CA VAL A 640 -5.23 -5.62 -31.68
C VAL A 640 -4.86 -7.06 -31.40
N TYR A 641 -5.59 -7.69 -30.47
CA TYR A 641 -5.48 -9.12 -30.21
C TYR A 641 -6.71 -9.83 -30.75
N ARG A 642 -6.50 -10.88 -31.55
CA ARG A 642 -7.59 -11.66 -32.15
C ARG A 642 -7.92 -12.89 -31.33
N ARG A 643 -9.17 -13.33 -31.43
CA ARG A 643 -9.64 -14.58 -30.79
C ARG A 643 -9.44 -14.64 -29.27
N VAL A 644 -9.63 -13.52 -28.59
CA VAL A 644 -9.58 -13.42 -27.11
C VAL A 644 -10.86 -14.02 -26.51
N PRO A 645 -10.77 -14.93 -25.52
CA PRO A 645 -11.95 -15.49 -24.84
C PRO A 645 -12.85 -14.40 -24.23
N LYS A 646 -14.16 -14.50 -24.49
CA LYS A 646 -15.16 -13.62 -23.85
C LYS A 646 -15.30 -13.95 -22.36
N GLY A 647 -15.66 -12.96 -21.54
CA GLY A 647 -15.87 -13.12 -20.09
C GLY A 647 -14.60 -13.33 -19.26
N ALA A 648 -13.42 -13.32 -19.89
CA ALA A 648 -12.15 -13.50 -19.21
C ALA A 648 -11.65 -12.21 -18.55
N LEU A 649 -11.00 -12.34 -17.41
CA LEU A 649 -10.20 -11.28 -16.80
C LEU A 649 -8.86 -11.17 -17.53
N LEU A 650 -8.52 -9.98 -18.02
CA LEU A 650 -7.37 -9.69 -18.86
C LEU A 650 -6.35 -8.80 -18.13
N LEU A 651 -5.08 -8.92 -18.49
CA LEU A 651 -4.00 -8.02 -18.08
C LEU A 651 -3.10 -7.74 -19.29
N LEU A 652 -2.80 -6.47 -19.53
CA LEU A 652 -1.84 -6.05 -20.56
C LEU A 652 -0.54 -5.63 -19.87
N GLN A 653 0.53 -6.39 -20.09
CA GLN A 653 1.85 -6.12 -19.55
C GLN A 653 2.68 -5.30 -20.54
N ASN A 654 3.51 -4.38 -20.06
CA ASN A 654 4.54 -3.69 -20.86
C ASN A 654 5.92 -4.20 -20.43
N HIS A 655 6.63 -4.83 -21.38
CA HIS A 655 7.94 -5.43 -21.15
C HIS A 655 9.09 -4.45 -21.45
N THR A 656 8.80 -3.24 -21.94
CA THR A 656 9.78 -2.20 -22.26
C THR A 656 9.97 -1.22 -21.11
N ARG A 657 8.88 -0.63 -20.60
CA ARG A 657 8.94 0.45 -19.59
C ARG A 657 7.68 0.54 -18.73
N GLY A 658 7.81 1.24 -17.60
CA GLY A 658 6.74 1.43 -16.63
C GLY A 658 6.38 0.14 -15.89
N ASN A 659 5.64 0.25 -14.80
CA ASN A 659 5.20 -0.89 -13.99
C ASN A 659 3.74 -0.79 -13.51
N GLN A 660 3.01 0.22 -14.02
CA GLN A 660 1.59 0.40 -13.79
C GLN A 660 0.82 -0.41 -14.82
N GLU A 661 0.19 -1.48 -14.36
CA GLU A 661 -0.58 -2.43 -15.15
C GLU A 661 -1.78 -2.86 -14.32
N ARG A 662 -2.97 -3.00 -14.91
CA ARG A 662 -4.15 -3.38 -14.14
C ARG A 662 -5.03 -4.37 -14.88
N ILE A 663 -5.72 -5.19 -14.11
CA ILE A 663 -6.70 -6.13 -14.63
C ILE A 663 -7.90 -5.38 -15.22
N PHE A 664 -8.47 -5.92 -16.30
CA PHE A 664 -9.67 -5.38 -16.93
C PHE A 664 -10.48 -6.50 -17.57
N VAL A 665 -11.73 -6.19 -17.90
CA VAL A 665 -12.57 -7.02 -18.78
C VAL A 665 -12.84 -6.24 -20.07
N TYR A 666 -13.12 -6.96 -21.16
CA TYR A 666 -13.45 -6.34 -22.44
C TYR A 666 -14.94 -6.52 -22.75
N GLU A 667 -15.71 -5.46 -22.52
CA GLU A 667 -17.17 -5.44 -22.58
C GLU A 667 -17.63 -4.26 -23.44
N GLY A 668 -18.65 -4.49 -24.29
CA GLY A 668 -19.17 -3.44 -25.17
C GLY A 668 -18.13 -2.81 -26.11
N GLY A 669 -17.07 -3.55 -26.47
CA GLY A 669 -15.97 -3.05 -27.30
C GLY A 669 -14.98 -2.14 -26.57
N LYS A 670 -14.98 -2.11 -25.23
CA LYS A 670 -14.13 -1.23 -24.42
C LYS A 670 -13.43 -1.98 -23.29
N GLN A 671 -12.27 -1.45 -22.87
CA GLN A 671 -11.60 -1.86 -21.64
C GLN A 671 -12.38 -1.34 -20.42
N VAL A 672 -12.85 -2.24 -19.56
CA VAL A 672 -13.48 -1.92 -18.28
C VAL A 672 -12.55 -2.38 -17.17
N TRP A 673 -11.88 -1.41 -16.54
CA TRP A 673 -10.90 -1.67 -15.48
C TRP A 673 -11.55 -2.24 -14.22
N LYS A 674 -10.80 -3.09 -13.53
CA LYS A 674 -11.22 -3.81 -12.32
C LYS A 674 -10.28 -3.56 -11.16
#